data_AF-A0A9X3HC17-F1
#
_entry.id   AF-A0A9X3HC17-F1
#
_cell.length_a   1.000
_cell.length_b   1.000
_cell.length_c   1.000
_cell.angle_alpha   90.00
_cell.angle_beta   90.00
_cell.angle_gamma   90.00
#
_symmetry.space_group_name_H-M   'P 1'
#
loop_
_entity.id
_entity.type
_entity.pdbx_description
1 polymer ?
#
loop_
_entity_poly.entity_id
_entity_poly.type
_entity_poly.pdbx_seq_one_letter_code
_entity_poly.pdbx_strand_id
1 'polypeptide(L)'
;MKGSYFLLLILLCGCFKPEADMTVENFEIFSNYSLSSDTLVLEMDLSQGPFKGITLPSDSATGSRAYFHFNFNLQNKGATERFFYKLYYRNVSYMHADYIDGEFNPKSSENFYGSWSGIDVPLYKLTETVKENERLEIQDSIKIMGNPFNESRFFGPDPRSNQFDITDVNKMIKIIQSNPDWLTSVEEKATIKNQSLEDQLRFDAIWTLRNTQLNDTTNLRFRNNPRVGLYEFMLVIGRESLMESIPDYALNHSLTNPETGVRSNPFYFFPKKEKKGELIVQKSDQHLRTYAVLRPDEGLYYDKFDFKESYSGSECENDSTAFENAHFIQYINTPELDSTLNNIDQAMDVTADMTQELFREWAQNADRNQNSFVALADEPCQNASYDADQNVILVKNPGNSEKPYRKENGGIEGRFGFTYGKFKAQIEFPELLSEENVWNGVTCAFWLKFLSLDEWNTRDECKTGGGYVLDYFDQNNPERGPRSTYSEIDIEIVKAANHWPPLSYSGYADTVDFDNPSSNHDLIIACTNWDLACKDPGQFGVGVKTFIEGDNTYYTHRWGDWYRAVTSKNPYPHDKTVGQPIWYEIDWKPTCITWRVGETKGAMQRICFMDSSITKIPNNAMNPVVSQEFHYGHWWPTTPFPQGDIPYPKNDIVGKVIEIRVE
;
A
#
# COMPACT_ATOMS: atom_id res chain seq x y z
N MET A 1 15.39 81.95 -35.82
CA MET A 1 14.70 80.80 -36.46
C MET A 1 15.76 79.73 -36.69
N LYS A 2 15.79 78.70 -35.83
CA LYS A 2 15.28 77.33 -36.10
C LYS A 2 16.01 76.75 -37.33
N GLY A 3 16.98 75.85 -37.20
CA GLY A 3 17.02 74.59 -36.43
C GLY A 3 17.00 73.44 -37.45
N SER A 4 17.57 72.25 -37.26
CA SER A 4 18.43 71.68 -36.23
C SER A 4 19.13 70.46 -36.86
N TYR A 5 20.33 70.19 -36.36
CA TYR A 5 21.09 68.95 -36.54
C TYR A 5 20.27 67.74 -36.06
N PHE A 6 20.30 66.64 -36.81
CA PHE A 6 19.91 65.32 -36.28
C PHE A 6 20.96 64.29 -36.70
N LEU A 7 21.95 64.11 -35.83
CA LEU A 7 22.88 63.00 -35.85
C LEU A 7 22.18 61.84 -35.14
N LEU A 8 21.73 60.84 -35.91
CA LEU A 8 21.08 59.64 -35.39
C LEU A 8 22.16 58.68 -34.88
N LEU A 9 22.47 58.76 -33.58
CA LEU A 9 23.27 57.77 -32.87
C LEU A 9 22.36 56.58 -32.54
N ILE A 10 22.38 55.53 -33.37
CA ILE A 10 21.74 54.25 -33.06
C ILE A 10 22.61 53.55 -32.02
N LEU A 11 22.25 53.71 -30.75
CA LEU A 11 22.70 52.87 -29.64
C LEU A 11 22.14 51.45 -29.86
N LEU A 12 22.96 50.60 -30.46
CA LEU A 12 22.83 49.14 -30.38
C LEU A 12 23.12 48.72 -28.92
N CYS A 13 22.17 48.93 -28.02
CA CYS A 13 22.11 48.18 -26.76
C CYS A 13 21.67 46.75 -27.10
N GLY A 14 22.58 45.97 -27.69
CA GLY A 14 22.46 44.52 -27.66
C GLY A 14 22.41 44.11 -26.20
N CYS A 15 21.32 43.47 -25.78
CA CYS A 15 21.25 42.75 -24.52
C CYS A 15 22.26 41.60 -24.58
N PHE A 16 23.55 41.89 -24.35
CA PHE A 16 24.53 40.88 -24.01
C PHE A 16 24.10 40.34 -22.65
N LYS A 17 23.43 39.18 -22.67
CA LYS A 17 23.26 38.37 -21.47
C LYS A 17 24.70 38.10 -20.97
N PRO A 18 25.07 38.53 -19.75
CA PRO A 18 26.40 38.25 -19.22
C PRO A 18 26.70 36.77 -19.41
N GLU A 19 27.88 36.45 -19.92
CA GLU A 19 28.29 35.05 -20.03
C GLU A 19 28.28 34.45 -18.61
N ALA A 20 27.75 33.23 -18.47
CA ALA A 20 27.68 32.61 -17.16
C ALA A 20 29.09 32.40 -16.61
N ASP A 21 29.35 32.85 -15.39
CA ASP A 21 30.67 32.78 -14.75
C ASP A 21 31.09 31.34 -14.35
N MET A 22 30.27 30.34 -14.65
CA MET A 22 30.59 28.93 -14.51
C MET A 22 29.76 28.10 -15.51
N THR A 23 30.25 26.92 -15.88
CA THR A 23 29.51 25.93 -16.67
C THR A 23 29.69 24.52 -16.11
N VAL A 24 28.68 23.68 -16.31
CA VAL A 24 28.66 22.28 -15.85
C VAL A 24 28.44 21.38 -17.06
N GLU A 25 29.28 20.35 -17.19
CA GLU A 25 29.29 19.43 -18.32
C GLU A 25 29.36 17.97 -17.84
N ASN A 26 28.92 17.04 -18.70
CA ASN A 26 29.04 15.60 -18.49
C ASN A 26 28.48 15.12 -17.14
N PHE A 27 27.26 15.54 -16.78
CA PHE A 27 26.61 15.05 -15.58
C PHE A 27 26.09 13.61 -15.78
N GLU A 28 26.82 12.64 -15.27
CA GLU A 28 26.51 11.21 -15.34
C GLU A 28 26.16 10.68 -13.95
N ILE A 29 24.93 10.18 -13.73
CA ILE A 29 24.45 9.74 -12.40
C ILE A 29 24.80 8.28 -12.08
N PHE A 30 25.09 7.47 -13.10
CA PHE A 30 25.42 6.05 -12.98
C PHE A 30 26.78 5.70 -13.57
N SER A 31 27.81 6.50 -13.29
CA SER A 31 29.17 6.30 -13.81
C SER A 31 29.80 4.94 -13.47
N ASN A 32 29.28 4.26 -12.46
CA ASN A 32 29.66 2.89 -12.08
C ASN A 32 28.81 1.79 -12.75
N TYR A 33 27.82 2.13 -13.58
CA TYR A 33 26.97 1.20 -14.33
C TYR A 33 27.24 1.27 -15.83
N SER A 34 27.27 0.12 -16.48
CA SER A 34 27.20 0.04 -17.93
C SER A 34 25.73 0.02 -18.34
N LEU A 35 25.26 1.07 -19.00
CA LEU A 35 23.87 1.19 -19.41
C LEU A 35 23.73 0.91 -20.92
N SER A 36 22.68 0.17 -21.29
CA SER A 36 22.29 -0.02 -22.69
C SER A 36 21.32 1.06 -23.19
N SER A 37 20.78 1.87 -22.29
CA SER A 37 19.89 3.02 -22.55
C SER A 37 20.18 4.13 -21.54
N ASP A 38 19.42 5.21 -21.59
CA ASP A 38 19.44 6.26 -20.55
C ASP A 38 18.87 5.79 -19.20
N THR A 39 18.31 4.59 -19.11
CA THR A 39 17.57 4.13 -17.94
C THR A 39 18.24 2.91 -17.33
N LEU A 40 18.68 3.03 -16.08
CA LEU A 40 19.06 1.90 -15.23
C LEU A 40 17.79 1.25 -14.68
N VAL A 41 17.59 -0.04 -14.93
CA VAL A 41 16.49 -0.81 -14.35
C VAL A 41 17.04 -1.67 -13.21
N LEU A 42 16.49 -1.54 -12.01
CA LEU A 42 16.87 -2.35 -10.84
C LEU A 42 15.65 -2.95 -10.17
N GLU A 43 15.74 -4.22 -9.83
CA GLU A 43 14.84 -4.80 -8.85
C GLU A 43 15.21 -4.33 -7.44
N MET A 44 14.20 -4.03 -6.63
CA MET A 44 14.39 -3.77 -5.20
C MET A 44 14.78 -5.07 -4.50
N ASP A 45 15.89 -5.05 -3.77
CA ASP A 45 16.24 -6.12 -2.85
C ASP A 45 15.37 -6.00 -1.59
N LEU A 46 14.58 -7.03 -1.34
CA LEU A 46 13.65 -7.12 -0.23
C LEU A 46 14.23 -7.89 0.97
N SER A 47 15.47 -8.40 0.88
CA SER A 47 16.13 -9.06 2.01
C SER A 47 16.25 -8.10 3.20
N GLN A 48 15.92 -8.59 4.40
CA GLN A 48 15.84 -7.79 5.64
C GLN A 48 14.89 -6.57 5.59
N GLY A 49 14.14 -6.40 4.49
CA GLY A 49 13.36 -5.20 4.21
C GLY A 49 12.10 -4.98 5.06
N PRO A 50 11.45 -5.98 5.72
CA PRO A 50 10.25 -5.72 6.52
C PRO A 50 10.52 -4.74 7.67
N PHE A 51 11.74 -4.75 8.22
CA PHE A 51 12.10 -3.94 9.39
C PHE A 51 13.32 -3.03 9.19
N LYS A 52 14.22 -3.33 8.25
CA LYS A 52 15.37 -2.45 7.94
C LYS A 52 15.01 -1.37 6.92
N GLY A 53 14.03 -1.66 6.06
CA GLY A 53 13.64 -0.82 4.93
C GLY A 53 14.49 -1.06 3.68
N ILE A 54 13.93 -0.69 2.52
CA ILE A 54 14.54 -0.91 1.21
C ILE A 54 15.59 0.19 0.92
N THR A 55 16.70 -0.22 0.30
CA THR A 55 17.77 0.68 -0.13
C THR A 55 18.15 0.46 -1.59
N LEU A 56 18.50 1.54 -2.31
CA LEU A 56 18.88 1.50 -3.71
C LEU A 56 20.21 2.25 -3.92
N PRO A 57 21.27 1.58 -4.38
CA PRO A 57 21.39 0.12 -4.59
C PRO A 57 21.24 -0.65 -3.27
N SER A 58 21.07 -1.98 -3.35
CA SER A 58 20.91 -2.81 -2.15
C SER A 58 22.08 -2.69 -1.17
N ASP A 59 21.81 -2.93 0.12
CA ASP A 59 22.82 -3.17 1.15
C ASP A 59 23.64 -4.45 0.92
N SER A 60 23.10 -5.42 0.16
CA SER A 60 23.84 -6.62 -0.26
C SER A 60 24.84 -6.32 -1.39
N ALA A 61 24.73 -5.17 -2.05
CA ALA A 61 25.66 -4.78 -3.11
C ALA A 61 27.04 -4.42 -2.54
N THR A 62 28.09 -5.07 -3.04
CA THR A 62 29.47 -4.89 -2.56
C THR A 62 30.30 -3.98 -3.47
N GLY A 63 31.39 -3.43 -2.92
CA GLY A 63 32.37 -2.66 -3.68
C GLY A 63 31.78 -1.41 -4.33
N SER A 64 32.10 -1.17 -5.60
CA SER A 64 31.61 0.00 -6.35
C SER A 64 30.10 -0.01 -6.59
N ARG A 65 29.38 -1.09 -6.28
CA ARG A 65 27.91 -1.18 -6.45
C ARG A 65 27.12 -0.80 -5.21
N ALA A 66 27.77 -0.57 -4.08
CA ALA A 66 27.11 -0.18 -2.83
C ALA A 66 26.39 1.19 -2.91
N TYR A 67 26.76 2.01 -3.90
CA TYR A 67 26.20 3.34 -4.17
C TYR A 67 25.97 3.57 -5.66
N PHE A 68 25.14 4.56 -6.01
CA PHE A 68 25.17 5.16 -7.33
C PHE A 68 26.30 6.19 -7.36
N HIS A 69 27.29 5.99 -8.23
CA HIS A 69 28.39 6.94 -8.40
C HIS A 69 28.06 7.92 -9.51
N PHE A 70 28.24 9.20 -9.24
CA PHE A 70 28.03 10.24 -10.22
C PHE A 70 29.28 11.08 -10.43
N ASN A 71 29.41 11.61 -11.64
CA ASN A 71 30.47 12.54 -11.99
C ASN A 71 29.90 13.74 -12.76
N PHE A 72 30.62 14.86 -12.70
CA PHE A 72 30.40 16.01 -13.57
C PHE A 72 31.66 16.86 -13.63
N ASN A 73 31.74 17.72 -14.66
CA ASN A 73 32.82 18.67 -14.82
C ASN A 73 32.31 20.08 -14.52
N LEU A 74 32.98 20.77 -13.62
CA LEU A 74 32.76 22.17 -13.33
C LEU A 74 33.87 23.01 -13.97
N GLN A 75 33.49 23.98 -14.79
CA GLN A 75 34.41 24.97 -15.33
C GLN A 75 34.11 26.32 -14.67
N ASN A 76 35.10 26.89 -13.97
CA ASN A 76 35.01 28.25 -13.46
C ASN A 76 35.41 29.22 -14.59
N LYS A 77 34.55 30.17 -14.93
CA LYS A 77 34.83 31.26 -15.89
C LYS A 77 34.95 32.62 -15.21
N GLY A 78 34.74 32.68 -13.90
CA GLY A 78 34.84 33.89 -13.08
C GLY A 78 36.05 33.88 -12.15
N ALA A 79 35.98 34.67 -11.08
CA ALA A 79 37.03 34.77 -10.09
C ALA A 79 37.30 33.45 -9.35
N THR A 80 38.51 33.32 -8.82
CA THR A 80 38.91 32.16 -7.99
C THR A 80 38.04 32.08 -6.73
N GLU A 81 37.25 31.01 -6.58
CA GLU A 81 36.33 30.80 -5.46
C GLU A 81 36.07 29.30 -5.26
N ARG A 82 35.36 28.93 -4.18
CA ARG A 82 34.77 27.60 -4.03
C ARG A 82 33.34 27.59 -4.54
N PHE A 83 32.89 26.41 -4.93
CA PHE A 83 31.52 26.16 -5.35
C PHE A 83 30.88 25.17 -4.40
N PHE A 84 29.59 25.33 -4.15
CA PHE A 84 28.80 24.29 -3.53
C PHE A 84 28.11 23.45 -4.61
N TYR A 85 27.85 22.19 -4.29
CA TYR A 85 26.98 21.34 -5.09
C TYR A 85 26.07 20.51 -4.20
N LYS A 86 24.92 20.14 -4.76
CA LYS A 86 24.00 19.17 -4.16
C LYS A 86 23.26 18.38 -5.22
N LEU A 87 23.20 17.07 -5.02
CA LEU A 87 22.43 16.15 -5.83
C LEU A 87 21.09 15.85 -5.17
N TYR A 88 20.02 15.90 -5.95
CA TYR A 88 18.67 15.53 -5.56
C TYR A 88 18.15 14.40 -6.45
N TYR A 89 17.31 13.55 -5.88
CA TYR A 89 16.51 12.57 -6.63
C TYR A 89 15.03 12.71 -6.27
N ARG A 90 14.15 12.28 -7.17
CA ARG A 90 12.72 12.08 -6.86
C ARG A 90 12.11 10.95 -7.65
N ASN A 91 11.10 10.29 -7.08
CA ASN A 91 10.21 9.42 -7.83
C ASN A 91 9.19 10.28 -8.59
N VAL A 92 9.01 10.02 -9.88
CA VAL A 92 8.07 10.76 -10.76
C VAL A 92 6.86 9.92 -11.18
N SER A 93 6.88 8.60 -10.97
CA SER A 93 5.74 7.73 -11.31
C SER A 93 4.49 8.06 -10.49
N TYR A 94 4.67 8.41 -9.21
CA TYR A 94 3.58 8.58 -8.25
C TYR A 94 3.67 9.94 -7.53
N MET A 95 3.99 11.00 -8.27
CA MET A 95 4.12 12.34 -7.71
C MET A 95 2.83 13.16 -7.84
N HIS A 96 2.56 14.01 -6.85
CA HIS A 96 1.74 15.19 -7.04
C HIS A 96 2.50 16.18 -7.93
N ALA A 97 1.78 16.83 -8.85
CA ALA A 97 2.35 17.88 -9.68
C ALA A 97 3.01 18.97 -8.82
N ASP A 98 4.16 19.49 -9.24
CA ASP A 98 4.86 20.56 -8.51
C ASP A 98 4.08 21.89 -8.51
N TYR A 99 3.16 22.05 -9.48
CA TYR A 99 2.40 23.27 -9.72
C TYR A 99 0.89 23.02 -9.82
N ILE A 100 0.11 23.97 -9.32
CA ILE A 100 -1.32 24.13 -9.63
C ILE A 100 -1.48 25.59 -10.06
N ASP A 101 -2.01 25.81 -11.27
CA ASP A 101 -2.21 27.15 -11.85
C ASP A 101 -0.95 28.05 -11.84
N GLY A 102 0.23 27.45 -11.97
CA GLY A 102 1.52 28.14 -11.98
C GLY A 102 2.12 28.42 -10.60
N GLU A 103 1.36 28.18 -9.53
CA GLU A 103 1.79 28.33 -8.13
C GLU A 103 2.28 27.02 -7.53
N PHE A 104 3.00 27.11 -6.41
CA PHE A 104 3.47 25.92 -5.68
C PHE A 104 2.29 25.04 -5.30
N ASN A 105 2.36 23.75 -5.60
CA ASN A 105 1.43 22.78 -5.04
C ASN A 105 1.97 22.27 -3.69
N PRO A 106 1.33 22.59 -2.55
CA PRO A 106 1.76 22.10 -1.25
C PRO A 106 1.79 20.57 -1.14
N LYS A 107 0.94 19.86 -1.90
CA LYS A 107 0.94 18.39 -1.96
C LYS A 107 2.21 17.81 -2.56
N SER A 108 2.95 18.57 -3.36
CA SER A 108 4.25 18.11 -3.87
C SER A 108 5.32 17.93 -2.77
N SER A 109 5.08 18.46 -1.56
CA SER A 109 5.92 18.19 -0.37
C SER A 109 5.79 16.77 0.20
N GLU A 110 4.78 16.02 -0.27
CA GLU A 110 4.54 14.60 0.04
C GLU A 110 5.14 13.66 -1.02
N ASN A 111 5.75 14.20 -2.08
CA ASN A 111 6.48 13.40 -3.07
C ASN A 111 7.68 12.70 -2.43
N PHE A 112 8.05 11.54 -2.97
CA PHE A 112 9.27 10.86 -2.53
C PHE A 112 10.49 11.49 -3.23
N TYR A 113 11.27 12.26 -2.49
CA TYR A 113 12.51 12.88 -2.96
C TYR A 113 13.57 12.90 -1.85
N GLY A 114 14.82 13.13 -2.23
CA GLY A 114 15.93 13.15 -1.27
C GLY A 114 17.23 13.62 -1.89
N SER A 115 18.32 13.44 -1.15
CA SER A 115 19.69 13.79 -1.55
C SER A 115 20.68 12.73 -1.07
N TRP A 116 21.78 13.09 -0.41
CA TRP A 116 22.55 12.11 0.36
C TRP A 116 21.69 11.51 1.50
N SER A 117 21.96 10.26 1.83
CA SER A 117 21.23 9.51 2.86
C SER A 117 22.13 9.24 4.07
N GLY A 118 21.55 9.21 5.28
CA GLY A 118 22.28 9.00 6.53
C GLY A 118 21.64 9.73 7.72
N ILE A 119 22.28 9.64 8.90
CA ILE A 119 21.93 10.48 10.05
C ILE A 119 22.60 11.86 9.88
N ASP A 120 23.90 11.86 9.55
CA ASP A 120 24.69 13.07 9.31
C ASP A 120 24.73 13.42 7.81
N VAL A 121 23.58 13.83 7.27
CA VAL A 121 23.47 14.23 5.86
C VAL A 121 24.02 15.65 5.66
N PRO A 122 25.04 15.86 4.81
CA PRO A 122 25.53 17.21 4.54
C PRO A 122 24.45 18.05 3.85
N LEU A 123 24.31 19.31 4.27
CA LEU A 123 23.38 20.26 3.63
C LEU A 123 23.74 20.51 2.17
N TYR A 124 25.04 20.52 1.87
CA TYR A 124 25.67 20.64 0.57
C TYR A 124 27.13 20.20 0.72
N LYS A 125 27.82 19.97 -0.39
CA LYS A 125 29.28 19.77 -0.39
C LYS A 125 29.96 20.96 -1.05
N LEU A 126 31.17 21.28 -0.61
CA LEU A 126 32.00 22.33 -1.19
C LEU A 126 33.12 21.69 -2.01
N THR A 127 33.44 22.32 -3.14
CA THR A 127 34.64 22.00 -3.89
C THR A 127 35.88 22.51 -3.17
N GLU A 128 37.05 22.08 -3.62
CA GLU A 128 38.27 22.85 -3.39
C GLU A 128 38.17 24.22 -4.09
N THR A 129 39.10 25.12 -3.80
CA THR A 129 39.16 26.43 -4.49
C THR A 129 39.49 26.20 -5.97
N VAL A 130 38.61 26.64 -6.86
CA VAL A 130 38.75 26.49 -8.31
C VAL A 130 39.18 27.84 -8.90
N LYS A 131 40.35 27.86 -9.55
CA LYS A 131 40.92 29.06 -10.16
C LYS A 131 40.09 29.54 -11.35
N GLU A 132 40.27 30.80 -11.71
CA GLU A 132 39.70 31.35 -12.93
C GLU A 132 40.14 30.52 -14.14
N ASN A 133 39.18 30.13 -14.99
CA ASN A 133 39.36 29.26 -16.14
C ASN A 133 39.83 27.82 -15.83
N GLU A 134 39.80 27.38 -14.57
CA GLU A 134 40.08 25.99 -14.20
C GLU A 134 38.85 25.08 -14.40
N ARG A 135 39.12 23.86 -14.88
CA ARG A 135 38.18 22.75 -14.96
C ARG A 135 38.44 21.78 -13.82
N LEU A 136 37.43 21.48 -13.03
CA LEU A 136 37.45 20.50 -11.95
C LEU A 136 36.51 19.34 -12.28
N GLU A 137 37.03 18.11 -12.25
CA GLU A 137 36.19 16.91 -12.27
C GLU A 137 35.76 16.58 -10.84
N ILE A 138 34.46 16.37 -10.65
CA ILE A 138 33.87 16.02 -9.35
C ILE A 138 33.30 14.61 -9.48
N GLN A 139 33.68 13.74 -8.56
CA GLN A 139 33.17 12.39 -8.42
C GLN A 139 32.63 12.22 -7.01
N ASP A 140 31.40 11.70 -6.91
CA ASP A 140 30.75 11.48 -5.63
C ASP A 140 29.71 10.36 -5.77
N SER A 141 28.98 10.06 -4.70
CA SER A 141 28.01 8.97 -4.70
C SER A 141 26.82 9.22 -3.80
N ILE A 142 25.70 8.57 -4.11
CA ILE A 142 24.46 8.60 -3.31
C ILE A 142 23.86 7.21 -3.15
N LYS A 143 23.01 7.10 -2.14
CA LYS A 143 22.12 5.96 -1.90
C LYS A 143 20.71 6.49 -1.68
N ILE A 144 19.70 5.83 -2.24
CA ILE A 144 18.30 6.12 -1.99
C ILE A 144 17.84 5.18 -0.87
N MET A 145 17.21 5.73 0.16
CA MET A 145 16.76 4.97 1.34
C MET A 145 15.40 5.48 1.80
N GLY A 146 14.69 4.65 2.57
CA GLY A 146 13.44 5.08 3.19
C GLY A 146 13.61 6.25 4.18
N ASN A 147 12.52 6.96 4.47
CA ASN A 147 12.50 8.16 5.30
C ASN A 147 13.66 9.15 4.96
N PRO A 148 13.80 9.59 3.70
CA PRO A 148 14.96 10.36 3.24
C PRO A 148 15.13 11.72 3.95
N PHE A 149 14.11 12.17 4.69
CA PHE A 149 14.09 13.43 5.43
C PHE A 149 14.38 13.30 6.92
N ASN A 150 14.60 12.08 7.43
CA ASN A 150 14.70 11.80 8.87
C ASN A 150 13.51 12.37 9.66
N GLU A 151 12.28 12.20 9.14
CA GLU A 151 11.07 12.63 9.84
C GLU A 151 10.94 11.90 11.18
N SER A 152 10.75 12.67 12.26
CA SER A 152 10.65 12.16 13.63
C SER A 152 9.54 11.13 13.81
N ARG A 153 8.42 11.27 13.08
CA ARG A 153 7.31 10.29 13.13
C ARG A 153 7.72 8.88 12.71
N PHE A 154 8.80 8.72 11.95
CA PHE A 154 9.29 7.40 11.52
C PHE A 154 10.41 6.87 12.42
N PHE A 155 10.69 7.53 13.56
CA PHE A 155 11.54 6.97 14.59
C PHE A 155 10.72 6.12 15.55
N GLY A 156 11.35 5.08 16.08
CA GLY A 156 10.72 4.18 17.04
C GLY A 156 11.64 3.06 17.47
N PRO A 157 11.17 2.18 18.37
CA PRO A 157 11.91 1.02 18.78
C PRO A 157 12.09 0.05 17.61
N ASP A 158 13.25 -0.59 17.51
CA ASP A 158 13.51 -1.62 16.51
C ASP A 158 12.60 -2.83 16.75
N PRO A 159 11.72 -3.23 15.81
CA PRO A 159 10.85 -4.39 15.99
C PRO A 159 11.62 -5.68 16.28
N ARG A 160 12.88 -5.77 15.85
CA ARG A 160 13.76 -6.93 16.08
C ARG A 160 14.26 -7.04 17.51
N SER A 161 14.29 -5.93 18.26
CA SER A 161 14.71 -5.96 19.67
C SER A 161 13.58 -6.32 20.63
N ASN A 162 12.33 -6.38 20.16
CA ASN A 162 11.16 -6.73 20.97
C ASN A 162 10.69 -8.19 20.73
N GLN A 163 11.62 -9.12 20.56
CA GLN A 163 11.28 -10.55 20.48
C GLN A 163 11.11 -11.15 21.88
N PHE A 164 10.03 -11.91 22.07
CA PHE A 164 9.74 -12.61 23.33
C PHE A 164 9.28 -14.04 23.06
N ASP A 165 9.31 -14.87 24.11
CA ASP A 165 8.91 -16.28 24.04
C ASP A 165 7.71 -16.59 24.96
N ILE A 166 7.32 -17.86 24.98
CA ILE A 166 6.23 -18.34 25.85
C ILE A 166 6.56 -18.18 27.33
N THR A 167 7.84 -18.22 27.71
CA THR A 167 8.29 -17.99 29.09
C THR A 167 7.98 -16.57 29.51
N ASP A 168 8.21 -15.59 28.63
CA ASP A 168 7.92 -14.18 28.90
C ASP A 168 6.42 -13.90 28.97
N VAL A 169 5.62 -14.51 28.07
CA VAL A 169 4.15 -14.47 28.15
C VAL A 169 3.68 -15.02 29.51
N ASN A 170 4.18 -16.18 29.93
CA ASN A 170 3.82 -16.78 31.21
C ASN A 170 4.26 -15.94 32.42
N LYS A 171 5.38 -15.22 32.34
CA LYS A 171 5.77 -14.24 33.37
C LYS A 171 4.79 -13.07 33.40
N MET A 172 4.39 -12.55 32.25
CA MET A 172 3.45 -11.44 32.17
C MET A 172 2.05 -11.83 32.68
N ILE A 173 1.56 -13.02 32.35
CA ILE A 173 0.30 -13.56 32.92
C ILE A 173 0.37 -13.56 34.46
N LYS A 174 1.48 -14.02 35.05
CA LYS A 174 1.65 -13.98 36.51
C LYS A 174 1.65 -12.56 37.08
N ILE A 175 2.20 -11.59 36.35
CA ILE A 175 2.17 -10.17 36.73
C ILE A 175 0.71 -9.67 36.71
N ILE A 176 -0.04 -9.92 35.63
CA ILE A 176 -1.45 -9.55 35.52
C ILE A 176 -2.26 -10.15 36.67
N GLN A 177 -2.12 -11.46 36.90
CA GLN A 177 -2.82 -12.17 37.98
C GLN A 177 -2.46 -11.65 39.38
N SER A 178 -1.26 -11.10 39.57
CA SER A 178 -0.84 -10.52 40.85
C SER A 178 -1.39 -9.10 41.09
N ASN A 179 -2.01 -8.47 40.07
CA ASN A 179 -2.64 -7.16 40.16
C ASN A 179 -4.17 -7.30 40.13
N PRO A 180 -4.87 -7.14 41.28
CA PRO A 180 -6.32 -7.38 41.35
C PRO A 180 -7.16 -6.53 40.40
N ASP A 181 -6.80 -5.25 40.21
CA ASP A 181 -7.55 -4.34 39.34
C ASP A 181 -7.40 -4.72 37.87
N TRP A 182 -6.18 -5.14 37.48
CA TRP A 182 -5.93 -5.60 36.12
C TRP A 182 -6.61 -6.93 35.84
N LEU A 183 -6.53 -7.90 36.76
CA LEU A 183 -7.22 -9.18 36.63
C LEU A 183 -8.74 -8.99 36.46
N THR A 184 -9.34 -8.09 37.26
CA THR A 184 -10.78 -7.76 37.14
C THR A 184 -11.11 -7.23 35.75
N SER A 185 -10.29 -6.30 35.22
CA SER A 185 -10.49 -5.78 33.86
C SER A 185 -10.38 -6.88 32.79
N VAL A 186 -9.48 -7.86 32.98
CA VAL A 186 -9.32 -9.00 32.08
C VAL A 186 -10.53 -9.95 32.14
N GLU A 187 -11.09 -10.20 33.32
CA GLU A 187 -12.32 -10.99 33.50
C GLU A 187 -13.54 -10.33 32.81
N GLU A 188 -13.66 -9.01 32.92
CA GLU A 188 -14.69 -8.23 32.23
C GLU A 188 -14.55 -8.35 30.71
N LYS A 189 -13.34 -8.17 30.16
CA LYS A 189 -13.05 -8.34 28.73
C LYS A 189 -13.39 -9.74 28.24
N ALA A 190 -13.02 -10.77 29.00
CA ALA A 190 -13.28 -12.18 28.66
C ALA A 190 -14.79 -12.44 28.54
N THR A 191 -15.56 -11.88 29.48
CA THR A 191 -17.04 -11.97 29.49
C THR A 191 -17.65 -11.25 28.29
N ILE A 192 -17.22 -10.01 28.01
CA ILE A 192 -17.72 -9.20 26.88
C ILE A 192 -17.45 -9.91 25.54
N LYS A 193 -16.29 -10.54 25.41
CA LYS A 193 -15.87 -11.24 24.18
C LYS A 193 -16.31 -12.70 24.10
N ASN A 194 -17.03 -13.21 25.10
CA ASN A 194 -17.46 -14.60 25.20
C ASN A 194 -16.29 -15.61 24.99
N GLN A 195 -15.16 -15.36 25.65
CA GLN A 195 -13.96 -16.19 25.57
C GLN A 195 -13.50 -16.65 26.95
N SER A 196 -12.60 -17.64 27.01
CA SER A 196 -12.08 -18.11 28.29
C SER A 196 -11.20 -17.05 28.96
N LEU A 197 -11.18 -17.04 30.29
CA LEU A 197 -10.28 -16.17 31.06
C LEU A 197 -8.81 -16.46 30.74
N GLU A 198 -8.46 -17.73 30.51
CA GLU A 198 -7.12 -18.15 30.13
C GLU A 198 -6.67 -17.51 28.80
N ASP A 199 -7.53 -17.56 27.79
CA ASP A 199 -7.27 -16.93 26.49
C ASP A 199 -7.14 -15.41 26.63
N GLN A 200 -8.01 -14.77 27.42
CA GLN A 200 -7.95 -13.32 27.60
C GLN A 200 -6.68 -12.89 28.34
N LEU A 201 -6.26 -13.65 29.38
CA LEU A 201 -4.99 -13.42 30.07
C LEU A 201 -3.80 -13.53 29.11
N ARG A 202 -3.81 -14.55 28.25
CA ARG A 202 -2.78 -14.75 27.21
C ARG A 202 -2.75 -13.57 26.25
N PHE A 203 -3.89 -13.11 25.74
CA PHE A 203 -3.96 -11.97 24.83
C PHE A 203 -3.52 -10.65 25.46
N ASP A 204 -3.95 -10.33 26.70
CA ASP A 204 -3.50 -9.13 27.41
C ASP A 204 -1.99 -9.17 27.72
N ALA A 205 -1.44 -10.35 28.03
CA ALA A 205 -0.01 -10.55 28.23
C ALA A 205 0.79 -10.29 26.94
N ILE A 206 0.38 -10.91 25.83
CA ILE A 206 1.00 -10.69 24.51
C ILE A 206 0.90 -9.22 24.10
N TRP A 207 -0.27 -8.61 24.28
CA TRP A 207 -0.49 -7.20 23.98
C TRP A 207 0.45 -6.32 24.81
N THR A 208 0.61 -6.60 26.10
CA THR A 208 1.51 -5.83 26.97
C THR A 208 2.97 -5.95 26.52
N LEU A 209 3.43 -7.16 26.19
CA LEU A 209 4.80 -7.38 25.73
C LEU A 209 5.06 -6.68 24.38
N ARG A 210 4.13 -6.79 23.43
CA ARG A 210 4.20 -6.08 22.13
C ARG A 210 4.24 -4.55 22.30
N ASN A 211 3.54 -4.01 23.31
CA ASN A 211 3.44 -2.57 23.55
C ASN A 211 4.38 -2.02 24.64
N THR A 212 5.27 -2.85 25.19
CA THR A 212 6.23 -2.39 26.19
C THR A 212 7.20 -1.41 25.52
N GLN A 213 7.27 -0.19 26.03
CA GLN A 213 8.14 0.84 25.45
C GLN A 213 9.61 0.49 25.64
N LEU A 214 10.35 0.43 24.53
CA LEU A 214 11.80 0.41 24.54
C LEU A 214 12.32 1.86 24.42
N ASN A 215 13.30 2.21 25.24
CA ASN A 215 13.82 3.59 25.33
C ASN A 215 14.69 3.98 24.13
N ASP A 216 15.26 3.00 23.43
CA ASP A 216 16.14 3.24 22.29
C ASP A 216 15.29 3.38 21.02
N THR A 217 15.38 4.54 20.37
CA THR A 217 14.71 4.79 19.10
C THR A 217 15.73 4.85 17.97
N THR A 218 15.38 4.24 16.84
CA THR A 218 16.15 4.30 15.60
C THR A 218 15.28 4.83 14.48
N ASN A 219 15.89 5.21 13.36
CA ASN A 219 15.15 5.56 12.17
C ASN A 219 14.62 4.30 11.50
N LEU A 220 13.32 4.07 11.59
CA LEU A 220 12.64 2.90 11.02
C LEU A 220 12.31 3.18 9.56
N ARG A 221 13.35 3.05 8.70
CA ARG A 221 13.32 3.42 7.28
C ARG A 221 12.18 2.74 6.51
N PHE A 222 11.78 1.53 6.91
CA PHE A 222 10.67 0.78 6.29
C PHE A 222 9.32 1.49 6.35
N ARG A 223 9.12 2.39 7.33
CA ARG A 223 7.87 3.16 7.48
C ARG A 223 7.62 4.15 6.34
N ASN A 224 8.64 4.44 5.53
CA ASN A 224 8.54 5.28 4.33
C ASN A 224 9.55 4.80 3.29
N ASN A 225 9.39 3.56 2.81
CA ASN A 225 10.25 2.95 1.80
C ASN A 225 10.36 3.78 0.50
N PRO A 226 11.46 3.65 -0.26
CA PRO A 226 11.51 4.09 -1.65
C PRO A 226 10.30 3.59 -2.44
N ARG A 227 9.70 4.49 -3.23
CA ARG A 227 8.60 4.15 -4.15
C ARG A 227 9.13 3.36 -5.34
N VAL A 228 8.34 2.44 -5.87
CA VAL A 228 8.61 1.81 -7.16
C VAL A 228 8.41 2.80 -8.31
N GLY A 229 8.91 2.46 -9.49
CA GLY A 229 8.75 3.25 -10.71
C GLY A 229 9.98 4.10 -11.06
N LEU A 230 9.76 5.22 -11.73
CA LEU A 230 10.80 6.02 -12.36
C LEU A 230 11.31 7.12 -11.41
N TYR A 231 12.62 7.30 -11.39
CA TYR A 231 13.33 8.34 -10.67
C TYR A 231 14.11 9.24 -11.64
N GLU A 232 14.06 10.55 -11.37
CA GLU A 232 14.90 11.55 -12.02
C GLU A 232 15.87 12.19 -11.02
N PHE A 233 16.96 12.76 -11.54
CA PHE A 233 18.04 13.35 -10.75
C PHE A 233 18.31 14.80 -11.17
N MET A 234 18.65 15.63 -10.19
CA MET A 234 18.92 17.05 -10.38
C MET A 234 20.14 17.47 -9.57
N LEU A 235 21.11 18.06 -10.25
CA LEU A 235 22.31 18.65 -9.68
C LEU A 235 22.13 20.16 -9.58
N VAL A 236 22.35 20.70 -8.37
CA VAL A 236 22.34 22.14 -8.10
C VAL A 236 23.75 22.58 -7.75
N ILE A 237 24.26 23.58 -8.46
CA ILE A 237 25.60 24.13 -8.26
C ILE A 237 25.50 25.65 -8.16
N GLY A 238 26.28 26.21 -7.25
CA GLY A 238 26.43 27.65 -7.10
C GLY A 238 27.75 28.02 -6.46
N ARG A 239 28.07 29.31 -6.48
CA ARG A 239 29.18 29.86 -5.72
C ARG A 239 28.93 29.72 -4.23
N GLU A 240 29.99 29.51 -3.45
CA GLU A 240 29.88 29.48 -1.99
C GLU A 240 29.24 30.77 -1.43
N SER A 241 29.59 31.94 -1.97
CA SER A 241 29.03 33.23 -1.57
C SER A 241 27.50 33.32 -1.67
N LEU A 242 26.86 32.48 -2.50
CA LEU A 242 25.41 32.45 -2.65
C LEU A 242 24.70 31.66 -1.56
N MET A 243 25.43 30.87 -0.76
CA MET A 243 24.85 30.04 0.29
C MET A 243 24.04 30.85 1.30
N GLU A 244 24.50 32.06 1.64
CA GLU A 244 23.79 32.96 2.57
C GLU A 244 22.41 33.41 2.03
N SER A 245 22.18 33.32 0.72
CA SER A 245 20.94 33.72 0.06
C SER A 245 19.95 32.57 -0.13
N ILE A 246 20.37 31.33 0.13
CA ILE A 246 19.55 30.14 0.01
C ILE A 246 18.99 29.83 1.40
N PRO A 247 17.66 29.84 1.59
CA PRO A 247 17.09 29.50 2.88
C PRO A 247 17.45 28.07 3.30
N ASP A 248 17.72 27.88 4.58
CA ASP A 248 18.10 26.57 5.14
C ASP A 248 17.08 25.48 4.79
N TYR A 249 15.77 25.80 4.77
CA TYR A 249 14.72 24.84 4.44
C TYR A 249 14.72 24.36 2.98
N ALA A 250 15.42 25.05 2.08
CA ALA A 250 15.59 24.61 0.68
C ALA A 250 16.75 23.60 0.53
N LEU A 251 17.72 23.65 1.46
CA LEU A 251 18.88 22.75 1.49
C LEU A 251 18.67 21.59 2.45
N ASN A 252 18.01 21.84 3.58
CA ASN A 252 17.66 20.86 4.59
C ASN A 252 16.20 20.42 4.44
N HIS A 253 15.99 19.23 3.90
CA HIS A 253 14.64 18.69 3.71
C HIS A 253 13.94 18.25 4.99
N SER A 254 14.63 18.20 6.13
CA SER A 254 13.98 17.97 7.43
C SER A 254 13.22 19.21 7.92
N LEU A 255 13.42 20.37 7.30
CA LEU A 255 12.80 21.63 7.70
C LEU A 255 11.58 21.97 6.83
N THR A 256 10.56 22.53 7.46
CA THR A 256 9.42 23.15 6.78
C THR A 256 9.75 24.58 6.40
N ASN A 257 9.19 25.05 5.28
CA ASN A 257 9.21 26.47 4.95
C ASN A 257 8.31 27.22 5.96
N PRO A 258 8.83 28.23 6.69
CA PRO A 258 8.09 28.94 7.74
C PRO A 258 6.88 29.72 7.22
N GLU A 259 6.84 30.08 5.94
CA GLU A 259 5.73 30.83 5.34
C GLU A 259 4.55 29.91 4.98
N THR A 260 4.84 28.68 4.56
CA THR A 260 3.82 27.75 4.01
C THR A 260 3.48 26.62 4.97
N GLY A 261 4.31 26.37 5.99
CA GLY A 261 4.14 25.27 6.94
C GLY A 261 4.43 23.88 6.35
N VAL A 262 4.84 23.79 5.09
CA VAL A 262 5.18 22.51 4.42
C VAL A 262 6.63 22.50 3.95
N ARG A 263 7.19 21.32 3.69
CA ARG A 263 8.56 21.19 3.17
C ARG A 263 8.66 21.82 1.78
N SER A 264 9.80 22.44 1.51
CA SER A 264 10.12 22.92 0.17
C SER A 264 10.55 21.75 -0.72
N ASN A 265 9.83 21.54 -1.82
CA ASN A 265 10.23 20.56 -2.83
C ASN A 265 11.39 21.14 -3.66
N PRO A 266 12.58 20.50 -3.69
CA PRO A 266 13.75 21.04 -4.39
C PRO A 266 13.50 21.19 -5.89
N PHE A 267 12.69 20.31 -6.49
CA PHE A 267 12.35 20.35 -7.92
C PHE A 267 11.38 21.49 -8.28
N TYR A 268 10.75 22.11 -7.28
CA TYR A 268 10.04 23.38 -7.45
C TYR A 268 10.96 24.58 -7.19
N PHE A 269 11.74 24.54 -6.10
CA PHE A 269 12.50 25.68 -5.60
C PHE A 269 13.66 26.08 -6.52
N PHE A 270 14.54 25.13 -6.87
CA PHE A 270 15.78 25.43 -7.58
C PHE A 270 15.57 25.88 -9.03
N PRO A 271 14.68 25.26 -9.84
CA PRO A 271 14.39 25.78 -11.18
C PRO A 271 13.84 27.21 -11.20
N LYS A 272 13.13 27.67 -10.14
CA LYS A 272 12.72 29.07 -10.02
C LYS A 272 13.90 30.00 -9.71
N LYS A 273 14.86 29.56 -8.89
CA LYS A 273 16.08 30.30 -8.56
C LYS A 273 17.05 30.39 -9.75
N GLU A 274 17.21 29.32 -10.52
CA GLU A 274 18.00 29.31 -11.76
C GLU A 274 17.53 30.38 -12.74
N LYS A 275 16.21 30.53 -12.93
CA LYS A 275 15.64 31.57 -13.81
C LYS A 275 16.01 33.00 -13.40
N LYS A 276 16.46 33.22 -12.17
CA LYS A 276 16.98 34.51 -11.68
C LYS A 276 18.48 34.69 -11.90
N GLY A 277 19.15 33.70 -12.51
CA GLY A 277 20.59 33.72 -12.79
C GLY A 277 21.46 33.47 -11.55
N GLU A 278 20.88 32.96 -10.46
CA GLU A 278 21.59 32.76 -9.20
C GLU A 278 22.36 31.42 -9.18
N LEU A 279 21.89 30.38 -9.86
CA LEU A 279 22.40 29.01 -9.74
C LEU A 279 22.43 28.29 -11.09
N ILE A 280 23.19 27.20 -11.19
CA ILE A 280 23.04 26.20 -12.25
C ILE A 280 22.21 25.04 -11.70
N VAL A 281 21.18 24.65 -12.45
CA VAL A 281 20.33 23.50 -12.12
C VAL A 281 20.29 22.56 -13.31
N GLN A 282 21.02 21.45 -13.21
CA GLN A 282 21.13 20.47 -14.29
C GLN A 282 20.37 19.20 -13.94
N LYS A 283 19.37 18.84 -14.76
CA LYS A 283 18.76 17.52 -14.70
C LYS A 283 19.65 16.50 -15.42
N SER A 284 19.70 15.28 -14.90
CA SER A 284 20.33 14.18 -15.62
C SER A 284 19.41 13.69 -16.73
N ASP A 285 19.98 13.32 -17.88
CA ASP A 285 19.26 12.56 -18.91
C ASP A 285 19.11 11.08 -18.50
N GLN A 286 19.89 10.63 -17.51
CA GLN A 286 19.82 9.28 -16.98
C GLN A 286 18.75 9.12 -15.90
N HIS A 287 18.05 7.97 -15.93
CA HIS A 287 16.94 7.66 -15.05
C HIS A 287 17.14 6.32 -14.32
N LEU A 288 16.57 6.17 -13.12
CA LEU A 288 16.46 4.89 -12.44
C LEU A 288 15.01 4.41 -12.52
N ARG A 289 14.77 3.17 -12.94
CA ARG A 289 13.46 2.52 -12.85
C ARG A 289 13.55 1.35 -11.89
N THR A 290 12.66 1.31 -10.90
CA THR A 290 12.61 0.24 -9.91
C THR A 290 11.27 -0.50 -9.89
N TYR A 291 11.31 -1.75 -9.46
CA TYR A 291 10.15 -2.59 -9.19
C TYR A 291 10.49 -3.56 -8.05
N ALA A 292 9.49 -4.12 -7.38
CA ALA A 292 9.65 -5.12 -6.32
C ALA A 292 8.90 -6.40 -6.69
N VAL A 293 9.42 -7.57 -6.27
CA VAL A 293 8.79 -8.88 -6.46
C VAL A 293 8.79 -9.61 -5.13
N LEU A 294 7.59 -9.88 -4.61
CA LEU A 294 7.39 -10.79 -3.49
C LEU A 294 7.32 -12.21 -4.07
N ARG A 295 8.09 -13.12 -3.49
CA ARG A 295 8.36 -14.45 -4.03
C ARG A 295 8.02 -15.52 -3.00
N PRO A 296 7.32 -16.61 -3.39
CA PRO A 296 6.98 -17.69 -2.46
C PRO A 296 8.19 -18.34 -1.79
N ASP A 297 9.27 -18.57 -2.54
CA ASP A 297 10.51 -19.20 -2.08
C ASP A 297 11.33 -18.37 -1.08
N GLU A 298 11.02 -17.08 -0.93
CA GLU A 298 11.62 -16.23 0.11
C GLU A 298 10.94 -16.39 1.47
N GLY A 299 9.88 -17.21 1.55
CA GLY A 299 9.32 -17.73 2.80
C GLY A 299 7.99 -17.13 3.22
N LEU A 300 7.26 -17.95 3.99
CA LEU A 300 6.02 -17.61 4.69
C LEU A 300 6.30 -17.62 6.19
N TYR A 301 6.25 -16.45 6.82
CA TYR A 301 6.36 -16.32 8.26
C TYR A 301 5.01 -16.54 8.94
N TYR A 302 5.00 -17.09 10.15
CA TYR A 302 3.83 -17.09 11.01
C TYR A 302 4.19 -16.56 12.39
N ASP A 303 3.28 -15.79 12.99
CA ASP A 303 3.42 -15.41 14.39
C ASP A 303 2.89 -16.54 15.27
N LYS A 304 3.79 -17.21 15.99
CA LYS A 304 3.46 -18.32 16.91
C LYS A 304 2.42 -17.97 17.96
N PHE A 305 2.19 -16.68 18.24
CA PHE A 305 1.22 -16.23 19.23
C PHE A 305 -0.21 -16.14 18.67
N ASP A 306 -0.37 -16.18 17.36
CA ASP A 306 -1.69 -16.15 16.71
C ASP A 306 -2.33 -17.55 16.67
N PHE A 307 -1.58 -18.61 16.99
CA PHE A 307 -2.02 -20.00 16.97
C PHE A 307 -2.02 -20.63 18.36
N LYS A 308 -2.80 -21.71 18.53
CA LYS A 308 -2.84 -22.50 19.77
C LYS A 308 -1.78 -23.60 19.75
N GLU A 309 -1.56 -24.19 18.58
CA GLU A 309 -0.65 -25.31 18.40
C GLU A 309 0.70 -24.87 17.84
N SER A 310 1.73 -25.67 18.10
CA SER A 310 3.07 -25.45 17.57
C SER A 310 3.27 -26.23 16.27
N TYR A 311 3.93 -25.61 15.30
CA TYR A 311 4.31 -26.23 14.04
C TYR A 311 5.82 -26.48 13.94
N SER A 312 6.24 -27.49 13.17
CA SER A 312 7.66 -27.83 12.95
C SER A 312 8.00 -28.27 11.52
N GLY A 313 7.11 -28.05 10.56
CA GLY A 313 7.38 -28.29 9.14
C GLY A 313 8.12 -27.12 8.48
N SER A 314 8.40 -27.27 7.18
CA SER A 314 9.12 -26.28 6.35
C SER A 314 8.22 -25.41 5.48
N GLU A 315 6.91 -25.65 5.54
CA GLU A 315 5.88 -24.98 4.74
C GLU A 315 5.61 -23.55 5.22
N CYS A 316 5.92 -23.25 6.47
CA CYS A 316 6.03 -21.89 7.00
C CYS A 316 6.91 -21.88 8.25
N GLU A 317 7.54 -20.75 8.56
CA GLU A 317 8.60 -20.63 9.56
C GLU A 317 8.32 -19.49 10.55
N ASN A 318 8.86 -19.57 11.77
CA ASN A 318 8.70 -18.54 12.80
C ASN A 318 10.01 -18.13 13.49
N ASP A 319 11.15 -18.53 12.94
CA ASP A 319 12.45 -18.21 13.52
C ASP A 319 12.88 -16.76 13.19
N SER A 320 14.03 -16.34 13.73
CA SER A 320 14.56 -14.99 13.50
C SER A 320 14.88 -14.72 12.03
N THR A 321 15.29 -15.74 11.27
CA THR A 321 15.63 -15.62 9.85
C THR A 321 14.37 -15.37 9.03
N ALA A 322 13.33 -16.18 9.25
CA ALA A 322 12.02 -16.00 8.62
C ALA A 322 11.40 -14.66 9.04
N PHE A 323 11.51 -14.29 10.32
CA PHE A 323 11.06 -12.99 10.80
C PHE A 323 11.73 -11.84 10.03
N GLU A 324 13.03 -11.89 9.76
CA GLU A 324 13.72 -10.81 9.04
C GLU A 324 13.53 -10.85 7.52
N ASN A 325 13.39 -12.03 6.91
CA ASN A 325 13.52 -12.18 5.46
C ASN A 325 12.25 -12.65 4.74
N ALA A 326 11.33 -13.33 5.42
CA ALA A 326 10.13 -13.86 4.77
C ALA A 326 9.35 -12.76 4.06
N HIS A 327 8.95 -13.02 2.83
CA HIS A 327 8.19 -12.07 2.03
C HIS A 327 6.72 -11.99 2.42
N PHE A 328 6.19 -13.08 2.97
CA PHE A 328 4.80 -13.21 3.37
C PHE A 328 4.66 -13.51 4.85
N ILE A 329 3.54 -13.11 5.43
CA ILE A 329 3.05 -13.57 6.74
C ILE A 329 1.69 -14.24 6.55
N GLN A 330 1.43 -15.30 7.32
CA GLN A 330 0.12 -15.93 7.37
C GLN A 330 -0.92 -14.93 7.88
N TYR A 331 -1.96 -14.66 7.09
CA TYR A 331 -3.00 -13.70 7.43
C TYR A 331 -4.08 -14.37 8.26
N ILE A 332 -4.32 -13.83 9.46
CA ILE A 332 -5.33 -14.31 10.40
C ILE A 332 -6.41 -13.25 10.53
N ASN A 333 -7.55 -13.50 9.88
CA ASN A 333 -8.75 -12.67 10.05
C ASN A 333 -9.48 -13.14 11.31
N THR A 334 -9.38 -12.40 12.41
CA THR A 334 -10.13 -12.72 13.63
C THR A 334 -11.61 -12.41 13.37
N PRO A 335 -12.50 -13.41 13.30
CA PRO A 335 -13.90 -13.13 13.05
C PRO A 335 -14.49 -12.35 14.21
N GLU A 336 -15.25 -11.30 13.91
CA GLU A 336 -16.19 -10.76 14.87
C GLU A 336 -17.27 -11.84 15.10
N LEU A 337 -17.42 -12.30 16.35
CA LEU A 337 -18.42 -13.31 16.74
C LEU A 337 -19.82 -12.70 16.90
N ASP A 338 -20.06 -11.55 16.28
CA ASP A 338 -21.32 -10.81 16.38
C ASP A 338 -22.47 -11.49 15.61
N SER A 339 -22.14 -12.45 14.74
CA SER A 339 -23.07 -13.12 13.86
C SER A 339 -22.75 -14.61 13.69
N THR A 340 -23.80 -15.41 13.50
CA THR A 340 -23.71 -16.86 13.26
C THR A 340 -24.01 -17.15 11.80
N LEU A 341 -23.37 -18.17 11.23
CA LEU A 341 -23.67 -18.63 9.88
C LEU A 341 -24.96 -19.46 9.84
N ASN A 342 -25.21 -20.28 10.87
CA ASN A 342 -26.31 -21.27 10.91
C ASN A 342 -26.30 -22.20 9.69
N ASN A 343 -25.11 -22.73 9.39
CA ASN A 343 -24.84 -23.62 8.26
C ASN A 343 -25.70 -24.89 8.28
N ILE A 344 -25.95 -25.41 7.08
CA ILE A 344 -26.45 -26.77 6.89
C ILE A 344 -25.42 -27.78 7.41
N ASP A 345 -25.85 -28.69 8.29
CA ASP A 345 -25.00 -29.72 8.93
C ASP A 345 -24.67 -30.90 7.99
N GLN A 346 -24.13 -30.56 6.81
CA GLN A 346 -23.69 -31.47 5.76
C GLN A 346 -22.34 -30.99 5.20
N ALA A 347 -21.49 -31.93 4.79
CA ALA A 347 -20.26 -31.64 4.06
C ALA A 347 -20.41 -32.09 2.60
N MET A 348 -20.10 -31.20 1.65
CA MET A 348 -20.25 -31.46 0.21
C MET A 348 -19.15 -30.76 -0.60
N ASP A 349 -18.80 -31.35 -1.74
CA ASP A 349 -18.04 -30.66 -2.77
C ASP A 349 -19.03 -29.84 -3.61
N VAL A 350 -19.16 -28.55 -3.33
CA VAL A 350 -20.21 -27.73 -3.95
C VAL A 350 -19.98 -27.56 -5.45
N THR A 351 -18.74 -27.36 -5.89
CA THR A 351 -18.45 -27.13 -7.31
C THR A 351 -18.68 -28.38 -8.15
N ALA A 352 -18.46 -29.57 -7.59
CA ALA A 352 -18.70 -30.83 -8.29
C ALA A 352 -20.13 -31.37 -8.16
N ASP A 353 -20.73 -31.33 -6.96
CA ASP A 353 -21.91 -32.15 -6.62
C ASP A 353 -23.21 -31.34 -6.45
N MET A 354 -23.16 -30.01 -6.25
CA MET A 354 -24.34 -29.23 -5.88
C MET A 354 -25.15 -28.75 -7.09
N THR A 355 -26.43 -29.10 -7.11
CA THR A 355 -27.44 -28.56 -8.04
C THR A 355 -28.31 -27.50 -7.37
N GLN A 356 -29.00 -26.68 -8.15
CA GLN A 356 -29.92 -25.69 -7.59
C GLN A 356 -31.15 -26.33 -6.93
N GLU A 357 -31.59 -27.48 -7.42
CA GLU A 357 -32.69 -28.23 -6.80
C GLU A 357 -32.29 -28.69 -5.40
N LEU A 358 -31.11 -29.31 -5.27
CA LEU A 358 -30.59 -29.78 -4.00
C LEU A 358 -30.34 -28.62 -3.02
N PHE A 359 -29.76 -27.51 -3.51
CA PHE A 359 -29.59 -26.30 -2.71
C PHE A 359 -30.92 -25.81 -2.13
N ARG A 360 -31.98 -25.71 -2.95
CA ARG A 360 -33.31 -25.28 -2.50
C ARG A 360 -33.91 -26.25 -1.49
N GLU A 361 -33.79 -27.56 -1.72
CA GLU A 361 -34.25 -28.58 -0.80
C GLU A 361 -33.57 -28.46 0.57
N TRP A 362 -32.24 -28.31 0.57
CA TRP A 362 -31.46 -28.20 1.79
C TRP A 362 -31.73 -26.89 2.53
N ALA A 363 -31.77 -25.76 1.82
CA ALA A 363 -32.06 -24.46 2.41
C ALA A 363 -33.42 -24.42 3.14
N GLN A 364 -34.43 -25.09 2.57
CA GLN A 364 -35.79 -25.18 3.14
C GLN A 364 -35.89 -26.12 4.35
N ASN A 365 -35.10 -27.20 4.38
CA ASN A 365 -35.24 -28.27 5.37
C ASN A 365 -34.13 -28.30 6.45
N ALA A 366 -33.10 -27.46 6.33
CA ALA A 366 -31.97 -27.45 7.25
C ALA A 366 -32.39 -27.10 8.69
N ASP A 367 -31.87 -27.89 9.65
CA ASP A 367 -31.99 -27.57 11.07
C ASP A 367 -31.08 -26.38 11.42
N ARG A 368 -31.70 -25.27 11.83
CA ARG A 368 -31.02 -24.01 12.16
C ARG A 368 -30.81 -23.81 13.67
N ASN A 369 -31.10 -24.82 14.48
CA ASN A 369 -30.96 -24.71 15.93
C ASN A 369 -29.50 -24.75 16.41
N GLN A 370 -28.55 -25.04 15.51
CA GLN A 370 -27.12 -25.06 15.81
C GLN A 370 -26.42 -23.84 15.23
N ASN A 371 -25.94 -22.98 16.14
CA ASN A 371 -25.05 -21.89 15.77
C ASN A 371 -23.73 -22.45 15.27
N SER A 372 -23.25 -21.89 14.16
CA SER A 372 -21.92 -22.15 13.59
C SER A 372 -21.24 -20.83 13.28
N PHE A 373 -19.92 -20.81 13.39
CA PHE A 373 -19.08 -19.63 13.19
C PHE A 373 -17.95 -19.99 12.24
N VAL A 374 -17.36 -18.97 11.61
CA VAL A 374 -16.07 -19.13 10.95
C VAL A 374 -15.02 -19.39 12.02
N ALA A 375 -14.21 -20.44 11.84
CA ALA A 375 -13.15 -20.82 12.75
C ALA A 375 -11.81 -20.21 12.31
N LEU A 376 -10.90 -20.07 13.27
CA LEU A 376 -9.49 -19.81 13.02
C LEU A 376 -8.75 -21.14 12.86
N ALA A 377 -7.66 -21.13 12.09
CA ALA A 377 -6.73 -22.26 12.07
C ALA A 377 -6.11 -22.44 13.46
N ASP A 378 -6.12 -23.68 13.98
CA ASP A 378 -5.53 -23.99 15.29
C ASP A 378 -4.00 -24.16 15.19
N GLU A 379 -3.53 -24.68 14.06
CA GLU A 379 -2.12 -24.93 13.75
C GLU A 379 -1.61 -23.97 12.65
N PRO A 380 -0.37 -23.47 12.76
CA PRO A 380 0.30 -22.76 11.68
C PRO A 380 0.33 -23.56 10.37
N CYS A 381 0.48 -22.85 9.27
CA CYS A 381 0.54 -23.39 7.91
C CYS A 381 -0.69 -24.17 7.38
N GLN A 382 -1.72 -24.39 8.20
CA GLN A 382 -2.88 -25.22 7.85
C GLN A 382 -3.75 -24.60 6.73
N ASN A 383 -4.00 -23.29 6.81
CA ASN A 383 -4.83 -22.53 5.88
C ASN A 383 -4.01 -21.63 4.92
N ALA A 384 -2.69 -21.61 5.07
CA ALA A 384 -1.75 -21.07 4.09
C ALA A 384 -0.37 -21.70 4.25
N SER A 385 0.24 -22.18 3.17
CA SER A 385 1.52 -22.91 3.21
C SER A 385 2.34 -22.69 1.95
N TYR A 386 3.67 -22.81 2.05
CA TYR A 386 4.55 -22.84 0.89
C TYR A 386 4.61 -24.25 0.29
N ASP A 387 4.37 -24.35 -1.02
CA ASP A 387 4.58 -25.56 -1.82
C ASP A 387 5.86 -25.40 -2.65
N ALA A 388 6.90 -26.12 -2.25
CA ALA A 388 8.23 -26.04 -2.87
C ALA A 388 8.29 -26.70 -4.27
N ASP A 389 7.43 -27.68 -4.56
CA ASP A 389 7.44 -28.37 -5.86
C ASP A 389 6.88 -27.48 -6.97
N GLN A 390 5.86 -26.68 -6.62
CA GLN A 390 5.24 -25.71 -7.53
C GLN A 390 5.83 -24.29 -7.41
N ASN A 391 6.59 -24.01 -6.35
CA ASN A 391 7.06 -22.68 -5.96
C ASN A 391 5.89 -21.67 -5.87
N VAL A 392 4.89 -21.99 -5.05
CA VAL A 392 3.70 -21.15 -4.81
C VAL A 392 3.38 -21.09 -3.33
N ILE A 393 2.66 -20.05 -2.92
CA ILE A 393 1.97 -20.07 -1.62
C ILE A 393 0.54 -20.58 -1.84
N LEU A 394 0.18 -21.67 -1.18
CA LEU A 394 -1.18 -22.18 -1.10
C LEU A 394 -1.97 -21.34 -0.10
N VAL A 395 -3.18 -20.97 -0.45
CA VAL A 395 -4.19 -20.44 0.47
C VAL A 395 -5.33 -21.45 0.49
N LYS A 396 -5.79 -21.88 1.65
CA LYS A 396 -6.65 -23.05 1.78
C LYS A 396 -7.77 -22.83 2.79
N ASN A 397 -9.00 -23.17 2.39
CA ASN A 397 -10.08 -23.46 3.32
C ASN A 397 -10.15 -25.00 3.48
N PRO A 398 -9.93 -25.56 4.68
CA PRO A 398 -9.81 -27.00 4.87
C PRO A 398 -11.14 -27.72 4.66
N GLY A 399 -11.07 -28.89 4.03
CA GLY A 399 -12.17 -29.82 3.87
C GLY A 399 -12.56 -30.53 5.16
N ASN A 400 -13.74 -31.15 5.14
CA ASN A 400 -14.35 -31.81 6.28
C ASN A 400 -14.70 -33.25 5.93
N SER A 401 -14.04 -34.21 6.59
CA SER A 401 -14.31 -35.64 6.45
C SER A 401 -15.20 -36.19 7.57
N GLU A 402 -15.13 -35.62 8.77
CA GLU A 402 -15.88 -36.03 9.96
C GLU A 402 -16.32 -34.81 10.78
N LYS A 403 -17.34 -34.99 11.64
CA LYS A 403 -17.82 -33.94 12.54
C LYS A 403 -16.87 -33.74 13.74
N PRO A 404 -16.84 -32.54 14.35
CA PRO A 404 -17.60 -31.33 13.99
C PRO A 404 -17.03 -30.65 12.74
N TYR A 405 -17.93 -30.20 11.86
CA TYR A 405 -17.53 -29.48 10.65
C TYR A 405 -17.14 -28.04 10.95
N ARG A 406 -16.21 -27.49 10.17
CA ARG A 406 -15.73 -26.12 10.28
C ARG A 406 -15.55 -25.46 8.91
N LYS A 407 -15.75 -24.14 8.90
CA LYS A 407 -15.36 -23.24 7.82
C LYS A 407 -14.27 -22.34 8.38
N GLU A 408 -13.10 -22.34 7.78
CA GLU A 408 -12.00 -21.45 8.19
C GLU A 408 -11.69 -20.48 7.07
N ASN A 409 -11.30 -19.25 7.41
CA ASN A 409 -10.73 -18.31 6.45
C ASN A 409 -9.23 -18.58 6.31
N GLY A 410 -8.66 -18.34 5.12
CA GLY A 410 -7.23 -18.47 4.87
C GLY A 410 -6.71 -17.27 4.09
N GLY A 411 -5.44 -16.92 4.28
CA GLY A 411 -4.81 -15.87 3.50
C GLY A 411 -3.33 -15.65 3.82
N ILE A 412 -2.73 -14.77 3.05
CA ILE A 412 -1.38 -14.26 3.27
C ILE A 412 -1.33 -12.74 3.08
N GLU A 413 -0.43 -12.10 3.82
CA GLU A 413 -0.13 -10.68 3.70
C GLU A 413 1.35 -10.51 3.32
N GLY A 414 1.65 -9.64 2.36
CA GLY A 414 3.02 -9.24 2.05
C GLY A 414 3.60 -8.40 3.20
N ARG A 415 4.91 -8.45 3.42
CA ARG A 415 5.53 -7.84 4.62
C ARG A 415 6.24 -6.50 4.37
N PHE A 416 6.03 -5.91 3.19
CA PHE A 416 6.71 -4.69 2.76
C PHE A 416 5.69 -3.59 2.43
N GLY A 417 5.69 -2.53 3.24
CA GLY A 417 4.84 -1.39 3.00
C GLY A 417 5.31 -0.57 1.81
N PHE A 418 4.39 -0.30 0.89
CA PHE A 418 4.57 0.63 -0.22
C PHE A 418 3.52 1.74 -0.15
N THR A 419 3.89 2.92 -0.66
CA THR A 419 2.96 4.03 -0.84
C THR A 419 2.83 4.31 -2.33
N TYR A 420 1.66 4.03 -2.88
CA TYR A 420 1.36 3.94 -4.32
C TYR A 420 2.11 2.80 -5.02
N GLY A 421 1.69 2.50 -6.25
CA GLY A 421 2.28 1.41 -7.04
C GLY A 421 1.26 0.72 -7.93
N LYS A 422 1.73 -0.04 -8.92
CA LYS A 422 0.93 -1.06 -9.59
C LYS A 422 1.18 -2.41 -8.94
N PHE A 423 0.24 -2.83 -8.10
CA PHE A 423 0.27 -4.14 -7.47
C PHE A 423 -0.36 -5.14 -8.41
N LYS A 424 0.45 -6.05 -8.94
CA LYS A 424 0.04 -7.11 -9.86
C LYS A 424 0.25 -8.44 -9.19
N ALA A 425 -0.79 -9.25 -9.11
CA ALA A 425 -0.68 -10.60 -8.59
C ALA A 425 -1.11 -11.61 -9.67
N GLN A 426 -0.32 -12.66 -9.85
CA GLN A 426 -0.75 -13.84 -10.58
C GLN A 426 -1.24 -14.86 -9.57
N ILE A 427 -2.54 -15.14 -9.60
CA ILE A 427 -3.22 -15.99 -8.60
C ILE A 427 -4.11 -16.98 -9.36
N GLU A 428 -4.05 -18.25 -8.96
CA GLU A 428 -5.05 -19.26 -9.30
C GLU A 428 -6.01 -19.37 -8.13
N PHE A 429 -7.07 -18.56 -8.13
CA PHE A 429 -8.17 -18.76 -7.19
C PHE A 429 -8.95 -20.04 -7.56
N PRO A 430 -9.53 -20.75 -6.60
CA PRO A 430 -10.31 -21.95 -6.85
C PRO A 430 -11.55 -21.64 -7.69
N GLU A 431 -12.09 -22.66 -8.36
CA GLU A 431 -13.44 -22.57 -8.91
C GLU A 431 -14.44 -22.26 -7.79
N LEU A 432 -15.39 -21.37 -8.09
CA LEU A 432 -16.36 -20.89 -7.10
C LEU A 432 -17.77 -21.38 -7.38
N LEU A 433 -18.07 -21.83 -8.60
CA LEU A 433 -19.41 -22.20 -9.04
C LEU A 433 -19.48 -23.67 -9.46
N SER A 434 -20.63 -24.31 -9.21
CA SER A 434 -20.98 -25.59 -9.82
C SER A 434 -21.47 -25.44 -11.27
N GLU A 435 -21.68 -26.56 -11.97
CA GLU A 435 -22.27 -26.56 -13.33
C GLU A 435 -23.64 -25.86 -13.39
N GLU A 436 -24.40 -25.85 -12.29
CA GLU A 436 -25.67 -25.13 -12.17
C GLU A 436 -25.54 -23.75 -11.50
N ASN A 437 -24.33 -23.18 -11.47
CA ASN A 437 -23.99 -21.86 -10.93
C ASN A 437 -24.19 -21.71 -9.42
N VAL A 438 -24.18 -22.80 -8.65
CA VAL A 438 -24.27 -22.71 -7.18
C VAL A 438 -22.91 -22.33 -6.61
N TRP A 439 -22.88 -21.29 -5.79
CA TRP A 439 -21.64 -20.78 -5.18
C TRP A 439 -21.18 -21.65 -4.01
N ASN A 440 -19.87 -21.94 -3.95
CA ASN A 440 -19.24 -22.68 -2.85
C ASN A 440 -19.13 -21.89 -1.53
N GLY A 441 -19.56 -20.62 -1.52
CA GLY A 441 -19.59 -19.76 -0.34
C GLY A 441 -18.28 -19.01 -0.04
N VAL A 442 -17.22 -19.22 -0.81
CA VAL A 442 -15.93 -18.53 -0.62
C VAL A 442 -15.89 -17.24 -1.43
N THR A 443 -15.55 -16.13 -0.77
CA THR A 443 -15.13 -14.90 -1.42
C THR A 443 -13.61 -14.91 -1.53
N CYS A 444 -13.10 -14.74 -2.74
CA CYS A 444 -11.67 -14.60 -3.00
C CYS A 444 -11.31 -13.13 -3.09
N ALA A 445 -10.20 -12.72 -2.48
CA ALA A 445 -9.78 -11.32 -2.50
C ALA A 445 -8.30 -11.14 -2.82
N PHE A 446 -8.00 -10.12 -3.63
CA PHE A 446 -6.68 -9.50 -3.74
C PHE A 446 -6.82 -8.03 -3.38
N TRP A 447 -6.19 -7.60 -2.30
CA TRP A 447 -6.46 -6.29 -1.72
C TRP A 447 -5.21 -5.66 -1.11
N LEU A 448 -5.27 -4.36 -0.85
CA LEU A 448 -4.22 -3.62 -0.16
C LEU A 448 -4.73 -3.22 1.21
N LYS A 449 -3.98 -3.54 2.26
CA LYS A 449 -4.31 -3.26 3.65
C LYS A 449 -3.28 -2.33 4.28
N PHE A 450 -3.70 -1.38 5.10
CA PHE A 450 -2.81 -0.51 5.89
C PHE A 450 -1.70 -1.32 6.59
N LEU A 451 -0.45 -0.83 6.53
CA LEU A 451 0.70 -1.51 7.12
C LEU A 451 0.66 -1.51 8.66
N SER A 452 0.20 -0.42 9.29
CA SER A 452 0.10 -0.32 10.75
C SER A 452 -1.01 0.63 11.16
N LEU A 453 -1.56 0.38 12.36
CA LEU A 453 -2.48 1.29 13.07
C LEU A 453 -1.76 2.40 13.83
N ASP A 454 -0.43 2.38 13.90
CA ASP A 454 0.37 3.41 14.56
C ASP A 454 0.24 4.78 13.87
N GLU A 455 0.38 5.85 14.65
CA GLU A 455 0.26 7.24 14.17
C GLU A 455 1.16 7.57 12.96
N TRP A 456 2.33 6.94 12.85
CA TRP A 456 3.24 7.19 11.73
C TRP A 456 2.63 6.86 10.37
N ASN A 457 1.68 5.90 10.32
CA ASN A 457 1.00 5.44 9.11
C ASN A 457 -0.35 6.15 8.88
N THR A 458 -0.54 7.32 9.48
CA THR A 458 -1.79 8.08 9.36
C THR A 458 -1.95 8.67 7.96
N ARG A 459 -3.17 8.60 7.43
CA ARG A 459 -3.58 9.23 6.18
C ARG A 459 -3.60 10.75 6.28
N ASP A 460 -3.67 11.40 5.12
CA ASP A 460 -4.02 12.82 5.03
C ASP A 460 -5.30 13.16 5.78
N GLU A 461 -5.37 14.39 6.27
CA GLU A 461 -6.57 14.89 6.93
C GLU A 461 -7.81 14.88 5.99
N CYS A 462 -8.95 14.49 6.56
CA CYS A 462 -10.27 14.76 6.00
C CYS A 462 -10.79 16.07 6.60
N LYS A 463 -10.96 17.09 5.75
CA LYS A 463 -11.19 18.47 6.20
C LYS A 463 -12.67 18.83 6.33
N THR A 464 -13.54 18.02 5.76
CA THR A 464 -14.97 18.30 5.65
C THR A 464 -15.79 17.21 6.34
N GLY A 465 -17.07 17.51 6.63
CA GLY A 465 -17.99 16.51 7.18
C GLY A 465 -17.67 16.03 8.60
N GLY A 466 -16.84 16.75 9.36
CA GLY A 466 -16.35 16.34 10.68
C GLY A 466 -15.18 15.36 10.64
N GLY A 467 -14.69 14.99 9.46
CA GLY A 467 -13.58 14.05 9.27
C GLY A 467 -14.02 12.66 8.82
N TYR A 468 -13.08 11.71 8.92
CA TYR A 468 -13.30 10.28 8.66
C TYR A 468 -14.20 9.67 9.71
N VAL A 469 -15.00 8.67 9.33
CA VAL A 469 -15.70 7.79 10.27
C VAL A 469 -14.70 6.80 10.89
N LEU A 470 -14.50 6.92 12.20
CA LEU A 470 -13.59 6.08 12.99
C LEU A 470 -14.30 4.84 13.52
N ASP A 471 -15.53 5.04 14.00
CA ASP A 471 -16.42 3.99 14.47
C ASP A 471 -17.82 4.22 13.88
N TYR A 472 -18.46 3.13 13.44
CA TYR A 472 -19.72 3.11 12.72
C TYR A 472 -20.79 2.23 13.39
N PHE A 473 -20.55 1.71 14.60
CA PHE A 473 -21.55 0.93 15.33
C PHE A 473 -22.85 1.73 15.59
N ASP A 474 -22.76 3.05 15.77
CA ASP A 474 -23.92 3.95 15.74
C ASP A 474 -24.05 4.64 14.37
N GLN A 475 -24.85 4.03 13.49
CA GLN A 475 -25.12 4.54 12.14
C GLN A 475 -25.79 5.93 12.14
N ASN A 476 -26.46 6.33 13.23
CA ASN A 476 -27.12 7.62 13.32
C ASN A 476 -26.18 8.73 13.79
N ASN A 477 -25.11 8.38 14.52
CA ASN A 477 -24.14 9.31 15.04
C ASN A 477 -22.72 8.70 15.09
N PRO A 478 -22.12 8.41 13.92
CA PRO A 478 -20.81 7.77 13.86
C PRO A 478 -19.73 8.66 14.47
N GLU A 479 -18.77 8.07 15.18
CA GLU A 479 -17.61 8.80 15.66
C GLU A 479 -16.77 9.26 14.47
N ARG A 480 -16.39 10.54 14.46
CA ARG A 480 -15.56 11.11 13.40
C ARG A 480 -14.31 11.78 13.94
N GLY A 481 -13.23 11.66 13.17
CA GLY A 481 -11.97 12.32 13.45
C GLY A 481 -11.28 12.81 12.18
N PRO A 482 -10.42 13.84 12.29
CA PRO A 482 -9.75 14.44 11.13
C PRO A 482 -8.80 13.46 10.43
N ARG A 483 -8.36 12.40 11.11
CA ARG A 483 -7.33 11.47 10.65
C ARG A 483 -7.67 10.04 11.00
N SER A 484 -7.18 9.10 10.19
CA SER A 484 -7.24 7.66 10.44
C SER A 484 -6.01 6.97 9.84
N THR A 485 -5.59 5.87 10.43
CA THR A 485 -4.53 4.97 9.92
C THR A 485 -5.10 3.86 9.04
N TYR A 486 -6.41 3.63 9.09
CA TYR A 486 -7.06 2.57 8.32
C TYR A 486 -7.24 2.97 6.85
N SER A 487 -6.86 2.06 5.96
CA SER A 487 -7.04 2.17 4.52
C SER A 487 -7.07 0.78 3.90
N GLU A 488 -8.00 0.57 2.99
CA GLU A 488 -8.15 -0.66 2.23
C GLU A 488 -8.55 -0.35 0.79
N ILE A 489 -8.04 -1.14 -0.14
CA ILE A 489 -8.37 -1.10 -1.57
C ILE A 489 -8.51 -2.53 -2.07
N ASP A 490 -9.70 -2.90 -2.55
CA ASP A 490 -10.05 -4.31 -2.68
C ASP A 490 -10.41 -4.69 -4.11
N ILE A 491 -10.03 -5.91 -4.48
CA ILE A 491 -10.68 -6.75 -5.49
C ILE A 491 -11.29 -7.91 -4.72
N GLU A 492 -12.61 -7.95 -4.61
CA GLU A 492 -13.32 -9.07 -4.00
C GLU A 492 -14.16 -9.78 -5.06
N ILE A 493 -14.05 -11.10 -5.12
CA ILE A 493 -14.67 -11.95 -6.14
C ILE A 493 -15.71 -12.81 -5.45
N VAL A 494 -16.98 -12.60 -5.81
CA VAL A 494 -18.12 -13.22 -5.13
C VAL A 494 -19.26 -13.49 -6.10
N LYS A 495 -20.13 -14.45 -5.77
CA LYS A 495 -21.40 -14.64 -6.47
C LYS A 495 -22.47 -13.69 -5.92
N ALA A 496 -22.83 -12.66 -6.68
CA ALA A 496 -23.88 -11.72 -6.32
C ALA A 496 -24.59 -11.14 -7.56
N ALA A 497 -25.68 -10.40 -7.37
CA ALA A 497 -26.30 -9.61 -8.43
C ALA A 497 -25.38 -8.48 -8.90
N ASN A 498 -25.46 -8.13 -10.19
CA ASN A 498 -24.71 -6.99 -10.76
C ASN A 498 -25.27 -5.62 -10.32
N HIS A 499 -26.44 -5.63 -9.68
CA HIS A 499 -27.14 -4.46 -9.18
C HIS A 499 -27.10 -4.38 -7.64
N TRP A 500 -27.57 -3.25 -7.14
CA TRP A 500 -27.81 -2.98 -5.73
C TRP A 500 -29.30 -3.18 -5.40
N PRO A 501 -29.71 -3.17 -4.11
CA PRO A 501 -31.11 -3.15 -3.76
C PRO A 501 -31.85 -1.93 -4.36
N PRO A 502 -33.15 -2.02 -4.71
CA PRO A 502 -33.90 -0.92 -5.33
C PRO A 502 -33.81 0.43 -4.58
N LEU A 503 -33.75 0.40 -3.26
CA LEU A 503 -33.64 1.60 -2.42
C LEU A 503 -32.35 2.40 -2.66
N SER A 504 -31.30 1.77 -3.20
CA SER A 504 -30.03 2.43 -3.51
C SER A 504 -30.09 3.37 -4.72
N TYR A 505 -31.13 3.27 -5.57
CA TYR A 505 -31.21 4.00 -6.84
C TYR A 505 -32.00 5.32 -6.78
N SER A 506 -32.22 5.90 -5.60
CA SER A 506 -32.73 7.28 -5.45
C SER A 506 -33.90 7.67 -6.39
N GLY A 507 -34.85 6.75 -6.62
CA GLY A 507 -36.06 6.99 -7.41
C GLY A 507 -35.98 6.65 -8.91
N TYR A 508 -34.89 6.09 -9.42
CA TYR A 508 -34.81 5.54 -10.79
C TYR A 508 -34.63 4.02 -10.82
N ALA A 509 -34.98 3.32 -9.73
CA ALA A 509 -34.94 1.86 -9.68
C ALA A 509 -35.72 1.21 -10.84
N ASP A 510 -36.83 1.81 -11.28
CA ASP A 510 -37.67 1.32 -12.38
C ASP A 510 -36.94 1.27 -13.74
N THR A 511 -35.77 1.91 -13.88
CA THR A 511 -34.95 1.87 -15.10
C THR A 511 -33.78 0.89 -15.01
N VAL A 512 -33.65 0.17 -13.89
CA VAL A 512 -32.58 -0.81 -13.67
C VAL A 512 -33.08 -2.18 -14.07
N ASP A 513 -32.27 -2.91 -14.85
CA ASP A 513 -32.50 -4.32 -15.12
C ASP A 513 -32.02 -5.14 -13.93
N PHE A 514 -32.95 -5.73 -13.19
CA PHE A 514 -32.65 -6.56 -12.02
C PHE A 514 -32.46 -8.01 -12.49
N ASP A 515 -31.19 -8.42 -12.62
CA ASP A 515 -30.82 -9.74 -13.09
C ASP A 515 -31.21 -10.86 -12.12
N ASN A 516 -31.21 -12.11 -12.60
CA ASN A 516 -31.29 -13.29 -11.75
C ASN A 516 -29.89 -13.89 -11.59
N PRO A 517 -29.12 -13.50 -10.55
CA PRO A 517 -27.74 -13.92 -10.41
C PRO A 517 -27.58 -15.43 -10.24
N SER A 518 -28.60 -16.15 -9.74
CA SER A 518 -28.56 -17.62 -9.62
C SER A 518 -28.46 -18.34 -10.96
N SER A 519 -28.89 -17.71 -12.06
CA SER A 519 -28.92 -18.30 -13.40
C SER A 519 -27.76 -17.90 -14.30
N ASN A 520 -26.96 -16.90 -13.89
CA ASN A 520 -25.81 -16.42 -14.64
C ASN A 520 -24.54 -17.20 -14.24
N HIS A 521 -23.61 -17.40 -15.17
CA HIS A 521 -22.28 -17.95 -14.91
C HIS A 521 -21.22 -16.88 -14.56
N ASP A 522 -21.59 -15.60 -14.57
CA ASP A 522 -20.69 -14.53 -14.13
C ASP A 522 -20.51 -14.52 -12.60
N LEU A 523 -19.33 -14.08 -12.18
CA LEU A 523 -19.01 -13.62 -10.84
C LEU A 523 -19.04 -12.09 -10.81
N ILE A 524 -19.17 -11.51 -9.62
CA ILE A 524 -18.98 -10.09 -9.41
C ILE A 524 -17.56 -9.86 -8.93
N ILE A 525 -16.83 -9.02 -9.65
CA ILE A 525 -15.60 -8.41 -9.17
C ILE A 525 -15.96 -7.06 -8.55
N ALA A 526 -16.03 -7.04 -7.22
CA ALA A 526 -16.23 -5.83 -6.46
C ALA A 526 -14.92 -5.06 -6.33
N CYS A 527 -14.95 -3.78 -6.73
CA CYS A 527 -13.82 -2.88 -6.59
C CYS A 527 -14.16 -1.85 -5.51
N THR A 528 -13.49 -1.94 -4.37
CA THR A 528 -13.82 -1.16 -3.17
C THR A 528 -12.65 -0.26 -2.78
N ASN A 529 -12.95 1.00 -2.40
CA ASN A 529 -12.00 1.88 -1.72
C ASN A 529 -12.59 2.31 -0.37
N TRP A 530 -11.85 2.05 0.70
CA TRP A 530 -12.23 2.45 2.06
C TRP A 530 -11.77 3.89 2.33
N ASP A 531 -12.57 4.85 1.89
CA ASP A 531 -12.34 6.29 2.11
C ASP A 531 -12.88 6.82 3.44
N LEU A 532 -13.42 5.92 4.26
CA LEU A 532 -13.98 6.13 5.58
C LEU A 532 -15.03 7.23 5.62
N ALA A 533 -15.81 7.32 4.54
CA ALA A 533 -16.85 8.33 4.35
C ALA A 533 -16.34 9.78 4.52
N CYS A 534 -15.10 10.03 4.10
CA CYS A 534 -14.56 11.38 4.02
C CYS A 534 -15.31 12.18 2.95
N LYS A 535 -15.81 13.37 3.33
CA LYS A 535 -16.64 14.22 2.46
C LYS A 535 -15.83 15.22 1.62
N ASP A 536 -14.50 15.13 1.64
CA ASP A 536 -13.61 16.01 0.86
C ASP A 536 -13.82 15.92 -0.67
N PRO A 537 -14.11 14.75 -1.26
CA PRO A 537 -14.37 14.65 -2.70
C PRO A 537 -15.58 15.49 -3.10
N GLY A 538 -15.43 16.30 -4.16
CA GLY A 538 -16.47 17.23 -4.61
C GLY A 538 -17.76 16.54 -5.07
N GLN A 539 -17.71 15.24 -5.39
CA GLN A 539 -18.83 14.41 -5.80
C GLN A 539 -19.13 13.29 -4.78
N PHE A 540 -18.87 13.53 -3.49
CA PHE A 540 -19.30 12.60 -2.43
C PHE A 540 -20.80 12.27 -2.56
N GLY A 541 -21.15 10.98 -2.54
CA GLY A 541 -22.52 10.53 -2.77
C GLY A 541 -22.91 9.29 -1.96
N VAL A 542 -24.21 9.18 -1.72
CA VAL A 542 -24.91 8.03 -1.11
C VAL A 542 -25.85 7.41 -2.15
N GLY A 543 -26.04 6.09 -2.06
CA GLY A 543 -26.72 5.29 -3.07
C GLY A 543 -25.84 5.08 -4.30
N VAL A 544 -26.47 4.63 -5.39
CA VAL A 544 -25.77 4.41 -6.67
C VAL A 544 -25.54 5.75 -7.38
N LYS A 545 -24.29 6.01 -7.75
CA LYS A 545 -23.85 7.18 -8.50
C LYS A 545 -23.18 6.75 -9.79
N THR A 546 -23.52 7.45 -10.86
CA THR A 546 -22.84 7.33 -12.15
C THR A 546 -21.62 8.24 -12.16
N PHE A 547 -20.49 7.70 -12.61
CA PHE A 547 -19.25 8.44 -12.79
C PHE A 547 -18.71 8.18 -14.19
N ILE A 548 -18.32 9.24 -14.90
CA ILE A 548 -17.87 9.18 -16.29
C ILE A 548 -16.39 9.56 -16.35
N GLU A 549 -15.58 8.70 -16.94
CA GLU A 549 -14.18 9.00 -17.27
C GLU A 549 -13.91 8.68 -18.75
N GLY A 550 -13.58 9.73 -19.51
CA GLY A 550 -13.51 9.64 -20.97
C GLY A 550 -14.82 9.12 -21.54
N ASP A 551 -14.73 8.01 -22.29
CA ASP A 551 -15.88 7.34 -22.91
C ASP A 551 -16.48 6.22 -22.03
N ASN A 552 -15.98 6.02 -20.80
CA ASN A 552 -16.39 4.92 -19.92
C ASN A 552 -17.32 5.42 -18.82
N THR A 553 -18.33 4.61 -18.51
CA THR A 553 -19.29 4.86 -17.43
C THR A 553 -19.12 3.82 -16.34
N TYR A 554 -18.99 4.28 -15.10
CA TYR A 554 -18.87 3.46 -13.90
C TYR A 554 -20.03 3.75 -12.95
N TYR A 555 -20.37 2.75 -12.13
CA TYR A 555 -21.42 2.84 -11.12
C TYR A 555 -20.84 2.54 -9.76
N THR A 556 -20.79 3.56 -8.90
CA THR A 556 -20.30 3.41 -7.53
C THR A 556 -21.45 3.48 -6.55
N HIS A 557 -21.29 2.84 -5.40
CA HIS A 557 -22.31 2.79 -4.37
C HIS A 557 -21.71 3.02 -2.98
N ARG A 558 -22.47 3.74 -2.15
CA ARG A 558 -22.26 3.87 -0.71
C ARG A 558 -23.59 3.77 0.01
N TRP A 559 -23.68 2.94 1.05
CA TRP A 559 -24.93 2.71 1.79
C TRP A 559 -25.51 3.94 2.47
N GLY A 560 -24.64 4.75 3.07
CA GLY A 560 -25.00 5.91 3.86
C GLY A 560 -23.80 6.84 4.00
N ASP A 561 -24.01 8.04 4.51
CA ASP A 561 -22.92 8.99 4.69
C ASP A 561 -21.98 8.62 5.85
N TRP A 562 -22.32 7.58 6.62
CA TRP A 562 -21.53 6.92 7.65
C TRP A 562 -20.76 5.70 7.12
N TYR A 563 -21.15 5.12 5.99
CA TYR A 563 -20.57 3.86 5.51
C TYR A 563 -19.16 4.08 4.94
N ARG A 564 -18.20 3.34 5.47
CA ARG A 564 -16.76 3.61 5.35
C ARG A 564 -16.17 3.33 3.96
N ALA A 565 -16.92 2.72 3.04
CA ALA A 565 -16.40 2.34 1.73
C ALA A 565 -17.26 2.82 0.56
N VAL A 566 -16.64 2.92 -0.61
CA VAL A 566 -17.28 3.09 -1.92
C VAL A 566 -16.97 1.87 -2.76
N THR A 567 -18.00 1.24 -3.33
CA THR A 567 -17.86 -0.02 -4.06
C THR A 567 -18.49 0.06 -5.46
N SER A 568 -17.83 -0.50 -6.46
CA SER A 568 -18.41 -0.83 -7.77
C SER A 568 -18.60 -2.34 -7.88
N LYS A 569 -19.72 -2.80 -8.47
CA LYS A 569 -19.94 -4.21 -8.80
C LYS A 569 -19.77 -4.40 -10.31
N ASN A 570 -18.84 -5.25 -10.72
CA ASN A 570 -18.52 -5.46 -12.13
C ASN A 570 -18.68 -6.95 -12.48
N PRO A 571 -19.70 -7.35 -13.25
CA PRO A 571 -19.86 -8.76 -13.65
C PRO A 571 -18.73 -9.18 -14.59
N TYR A 572 -18.18 -10.37 -14.37
CA TYR A 572 -17.12 -10.95 -15.18
C TYR A 572 -17.30 -12.48 -15.27
N PRO A 573 -17.02 -13.12 -16.43
CA PRO A 573 -17.20 -14.56 -16.57
C PRO A 573 -16.37 -15.37 -15.57
N HIS A 574 -16.95 -16.37 -14.93
CA HIS A 574 -16.29 -17.24 -13.95
C HIS A 574 -14.94 -17.77 -14.47
N ASP A 575 -14.93 -18.39 -15.65
CA ASP A 575 -13.74 -19.03 -16.23
C ASP A 575 -12.63 -18.04 -16.62
N LYS A 576 -12.94 -16.73 -16.67
CA LYS A 576 -11.95 -15.67 -16.90
C LYS A 576 -11.54 -14.95 -15.61
N THR A 577 -12.12 -15.35 -14.49
CA THR A 577 -11.93 -14.75 -13.18
C THR A 577 -11.26 -15.69 -12.21
N VAL A 578 -11.51 -17.00 -12.25
CA VAL A 578 -11.01 -18.00 -11.30
C VAL A 578 -10.81 -19.37 -11.98
N GLY A 579 -10.34 -20.39 -11.24
CA GLY A 579 -10.16 -21.77 -11.71
C GLY A 579 -8.88 -22.01 -12.51
N GLN A 580 -8.12 -20.95 -12.80
CA GLN A 580 -6.84 -20.98 -13.51
C GLN A 580 -5.97 -19.78 -13.10
N PRO A 581 -4.66 -19.77 -13.42
CA PRO A 581 -3.82 -18.59 -13.17
C PRO A 581 -4.30 -17.35 -13.91
N ILE A 582 -4.73 -16.33 -13.16
CA ILE A 582 -5.20 -15.04 -13.66
C ILE A 582 -4.37 -13.91 -13.05
N TRP A 583 -4.18 -12.83 -13.81
CA TRP A 583 -3.57 -11.59 -13.32
C TRP A 583 -4.63 -10.63 -12.79
N TYR A 584 -4.41 -10.12 -11.58
CA TYR A 584 -5.18 -9.04 -10.96
C TYR A 584 -4.26 -7.84 -10.73
N GLU A 585 -4.76 -6.64 -10.97
CA GLU A 585 -3.98 -5.41 -10.76
C GLU A 585 -4.78 -4.35 -10.00
N ILE A 586 -4.12 -3.75 -9.01
CA ILE A 586 -4.52 -2.49 -8.37
C ILE A 586 -3.44 -1.45 -8.71
N ASP A 587 -3.74 -0.54 -9.65
CA ASP A 587 -2.91 0.63 -9.97
C ASP A 587 -3.35 1.80 -9.08
N TRP A 588 -2.68 1.94 -7.94
CA TRP A 588 -2.98 2.95 -6.93
C TRP A 588 -2.03 4.15 -7.09
N LYS A 589 -2.61 5.31 -7.41
CA LYS A 589 -1.94 6.59 -7.64
C LYS A 589 -2.41 7.64 -6.63
N PRO A 590 -1.72 8.78 -6.51
CA PRO A 590 -2.13 9.83 -5.57
C PRO A 590 -3.53 10.41 -5.79
N THR A 591 -4.08 10.31 -7.01
CA THR A 591 -5.38 10.92 -7.37
C THR A 591 -6.40 9.94 -7.91
N CYS A 592 -6.04 8.66 -8.08
CA CYS A 592 -6.96 7.65 -8.60
C CYS A 592 -6.51 6.22 -8.31
N ILE A 593 -7.43 5.29 -8.45
CA ILE A 593 -7.21 3.86 -8.40
C ILE A 593 -7.83 3.24 -9.65
N THR A 594 -7.08 2.36 -10.31
CA THR A 594 -7.58 1.55 -11.43
C THR A 594 -7.45 0.08 -11.10
N TRP A 595 -8.51 -0.68 -11.36
CA TRP A 595 -8.50 -2.13 -11.19
C TRP A 595 -8.49 -2.81 -12.55
N ARG A 596 -7.68 -3.87 -12.70
CA ARG A 596 -7.62 -4.66 -13.93
C ARG A 596 -7.59 -6.15 -13.63
N VAL A 597 -8.09 -6.95 -14.58
CA VAL A 597 -8.05 -8.41 -14.56
C VAL A 597 -7.74 -8.96 -15.95
N GLY A 598 -7.02 -10.08 -16.06
CA GLY A 598 -6.90 -10.80 -17.33
C GLY A 598 -5.96 -12.00 -17.27
N GLU A 599 -6.07 -12.88 -18.27
CA GLU A 599 -5.29 -14.14 -18.35
C GLU A 599 -3.78 -13.91 -18.47
N THR A 600 -3.35 -12.77 -19.02
CA THR A 600 -1.93 -12.42 -19.12
C THR A 600 -1.71 -10.96 -18.72
N LYS A 601 -0.49 -10.67 -18.23
CA LYS A 601 -0.07 -9.31 -17.84
C LYS A 601 -0.28 -8.25 -18.94
N GLY A 602 -0.16 -8.63 -20.22
CA GLY A 602 -0.36 -7.73 -21.36
C GLY A 602 -1.82 -7.62 -21.83
N ALA A 603 -2.70 -8.51 -21.38
CA ALA A 603 -4.10 -8.57 -21.78
C ALA A 603 -5.08 -8.15 -20.67
N MET A 604 -4.58 -7.60 -19.55
CA MET A 604 -5.43 -7.13 -18.46
C MET A 604 -6.34 -6.00 -18.91
N GLN A 605 -7.63 -6.15 -18.65
CA GLN A 605 -8.67 -5.18 -18.97
C GLN A 605 -9.01 -4.36 -17.74
N ARG A 606 -9.23 -3.06 -17.93
CA ARG A 606 -9.72 -2.18 -16.87
C ARG A 606 -11.17 -2.55 -16.55
N ILE A 607 -11.43 -2.95 -15.31
CA ILE A 607 -12.76 -3.32 -14.82
C ILE A 607 -13.40 -2.22 -13.98
N CYS A 608 -12.59 -1.38 -13.32
CA CYS A 608 -13.09 -0.27 -12.50
C CYS A 608 -12.09 0.88 -12.48
N PHE A 609 -12.59 2.08 -12.19
CA PHE A 609 -11.81 3.29 -11.99
C PHE A 609 -12.51 4.20 -10.97
N MET A 610 -11.73 4.73 -10.03
CA MET A 610 -12.19 5.75 -9.08
C MET A 610 -11.12 6.83 -8.94
N ASP A 611 -11.53 8.10 -8.85
CA ASP A 611 -10.61 9.22 -8.66
C ASP A 611 -10.97 10.10 -7.45
N SER A 612 -10.09 11.05 -7.17
CA SER A 612 -10.21 11.98 -6.06
C SER A 612 -11.45 12.89 -6.11
N SER A 613 -12.21 12.89 -7.23
CA SER A 613 -13.44 13.66 -7.33
C SER A 613 -14.62 12.97 -6.63
N ILE A 614 -14.62 11.62 -6.57
CA ILE A 614 -15.72 10.83 -5.97
C ILE A 614 -15.34 10.14 -4.65
N THR A 615 -14.05 9.91 -4.39
CA THR A 615 -13.59 9.18 -3.20
C THR A 615 -12.25 9.71 -2.68
N LYS A 616 -11.99 9.59 -1.38
CA LYS A 616 -10.68 9.98 -0.80
C LYS A 616 -9.68 8.84 -1.03
N ILE A 617 -8.68 9.11 -1.87
CA ILE A 617 -7.60 8.15 -2.14
C ILE A 617 -6.66 8.08 -0.93
N PRO A 618 -6.35 6.88 -0.39
CA PRO A 618 -5.36 6.73 0.68
C PRO A 618 -3.95 7.14 0.21
N ASN A 619 -3.11 7.57 1.16
CA ASN A 619 -1.73 7.97 0.93
C ASN A 619 -0.74 7.45 1.98
N ASN A 620 -1.18 6.54 2.85
CA ASN A 620 -0.38 5.85 3.86
C ASN A 620 0.16 4.51 3.32
N ALA A 621 1.16 3.91 3.97
CA ALA A 621 1.75 2.67 3.49
C ALA A 621 0.78 1.47 3.64
N MET A 622 0.75 0.62 2.61
CA MET A 622 -0.10 -0.59 2.56
C MET A 622 0.69 -1.81 2.08
N ASN A 623 0.20 -3.00 2.47
CA ASN A 623 0.68 -4.30 2.05
C ASN A 623 -0.35 -4.99 1.14
N PRO A 624 0.08 -5.79 0.15
CA PRO A 624 -0.82 -6.67 -0.58
C PRO A 624 -1.28 -7.85 0.29
N VAL A 625 -2.53 -8.23 0.18
CA VAL A 625 -3.14 -9.38 0.85
C VAL A 625 -3.87 -10.24 -0.17
N VAL A 626 -3.75 -11.56 -0.04
CA VAL A 626 -4.57 -12.54 -0.77
C VAL A 626 -5.32 -13.37 0.25
N SER A 627 -6.65 -13.42 0.15
CA SER A 627 -7.47 -14.20 1.09
C SER A 627 -8.62 -14.95 0.42
N GLN A 628 -9.09 -15.97 1.13
CA GLN A 628 -10.27 -16.78 0.81
C GLN A 628 -11.14 -16.86 2.06
N GLU A 629 -12.29 -16.19 2.02
CA GLU A 629 -13.08 -15.91 3.20
C GLU A 629 -14.54 -16.35 3.04
N PHE A 630 -15.07 -16.98 4.08
CA PHE A 630 -16.50 -17.17 4.25
C PHE A 630 -17.04 -15.95 5.00
N HIS A 631 -17.79 -15.08 4.33
CA HIS A 631 -18.41 -13.93 4.98
C HIS A 631 -19.79 -14.25 5.56
N TYR A 632 -20.19 -13.51 6.58
CA TYR A 632 -21.57 -13.55 7.06
C TYR A 632 -22.53 -12.99 6.00
N GLY A 633 -23.68 -13.65 5.81
CA GLY A 633 -24.55 -13.42 4.64
C GLY A 633 -25.13 -12.01 4.47
N HIS A 634 -24.97 -11.12 5.45
CA HIS A 634 -25.40 -9.72 5.35
C HIS A 634 -24.37 -8.81 4.68
N TRP A 635 -23.12 -9.25 4.48
CA TRP A 635 -22.03 -8.43 3.94
C TRP A 635 -22.17 -8.19 2.43
N TRP A 636 -22.69 -9.19 1.69
CA TRP A 636 -22.94 -9.09 0.26
C TRP A 636 -24.44 -9.06 -0.02
N PRO A 637 -25.07 -7.86 -0.08
CA PRO A 637 -26.48 -7.76 -0.42
C PRO A 637 -26.71 -8.37 -1.82
N THR A 638 -27.90 -8.91 -2.03
CA THR A 638 -28.34 -9.51 -3.30
C THR A 638 -27.51 -10.72 -3.74
N THR A 639 -26.84 -11.41 -2.80
CA THR A 639 -26.34 -12.77 -3.06
C THR A 639 -27.51 -13.76 -3.28
N PRO A 640 -27.48 -14.60 -4.34
CA PRO A 640 -28.51 -15.61 -4.56
C PRO A 640 -28.43 -16.80 -3.61
N PHE A 641 -27.29 -16.99 -2.93
CA PHE A 641 -27.03 -18.13 -2.06
C PHE A 641 -26.58 -17.63 -0.68
N PRO A 642 -27.49 -17.54 0.31
CA PRO A 642 -27.12 -17.14 1.66
C PRO A 642 -26.06 -18.05 2.26
N GLN A 643 -25.09 -17.48 2.97
CA GLN A 643 -23.93 -18.24 3.45
C GLN A 643 -24.31 -19.44 4.34
N GLY A 644 -25.34 -19.28 5.19
CA GLY A 644 -25.83 -20.35 6.05
C GLY A 644 -26.47 -21.51 5.29
N ASP A 645 -26.80 -21.33 4.02
CA ASP A 645 -27.42 -22.34 3.17
C ASP A 645 -26.38 -23.13 2.38
N ILE A 646 -25.12 -22.67 2.40
CA ILE A 646 -24.00 -23.37 1.80
C ILE A 646 -23.48 -24.42 2.78
N PRO A 647 -23.36 -25.71 2.39
CA PRO A 647 -22.81 -26.75 3.25
C PRO A 647 -21.33 -26.49 3.59
N TYR A 648 -20.79 -27.30 4.49
CA TYR A 648 -19.36 -27.30 4.76
C TYR A 648 -18.58 -27.88 3.57
N PRO A 649 -17.36 -27.39 3.28
CA PRO A 649 -16.55 -27.97 2.22
C PRO A 649 -16.15 -29.39 2.58
N LYS A 650 -16.43 -30.37 1.73
CA LYS A 650 -15.98 -31.77 1.91
C LYS A 650 -14.49 -31.92 1.62
N ASN A 651 -14.03 -31.31 0.53
CA ASN A 651 -12.64 -31.28 0.10
C ASN A 651 -12.03 -29.91 0.42
N ASP A 652 -10.70 -29.83 0.42
CA ASP A 652 -10.01 -28.55 0.54
C ASP A 652 -10.35 -27.63 -0.64
N ILE A 653 -10.65 -26.37 -0.35
CA ILE A 653 -10.76 -25.32 -1.36
C ILE A 653 -9.42 -24.58 -1.38
N VAL A 654 -8.66 -24.72 -2.46
CA VAL A 654 -7.26 -24.30 -2.54
C VAL A 654 -7.07 -23.27 -3.65
N GLY A 655 -6.51 -22.12 -3.29
CA GLY A 655 -5.95 -21.14 -4.22
C GLY A 655 -4.43 -21.15 -4.19
N LYS A 656 -3.79 -20.67 -5.25
CA LYS A 656 -2.32 -20.60 -5.37
C LYS A 656 -1.87 -19.18 -5.71
N VAL A 657 -0.99 -18.61 -4.90
CA VAL A 657 -0.33 -17.34 -5.16
C VAL A 657 1.02 -17.63 -5.80
N ILE A 658 1.17 -17.23 -7.06
CA ILE A 658 2.33 -17.54 -7.89
C ILE A 658 3.37 -16.41 -7.82
N GLU A 659 2.92 -15.16 -8.00
CA GLU A 659 3.79 -13.97 -7.95
C GLU A 659 2.98 -12.77 -7.46
N ILE A 660 3.58 -11.91 -6.65
CA ILE A 660 3.09 -10.53 -6.45
C ILE A 660 4.22 -9.56 -6.80
N ARG A 661 3.93 -8.63 -7.70
CA ARG A 661 4.86 -7.60 -8.19
C ARG A 661 4.31 -6.21 -7.93
N VAL A 662 5.20 -5.29 -7.56
CA VAL A 662 4.89 -3.87 -7.41
C VAL A 662 5.75 -3.07 -8.39
N GLU A 663 5.12 -2.35 -9.33
CA GLU A 663 5.79 -1.58 -10.41
C GLU A 663 5.53 -0.08 -10.34
#